data_AF-A0A3M1TLX4-F1
#
_entry.id   AF-A0A3M1TLX4-F1
#
_cell.length_a   1.000
_cell.length_b   1.000
_cell.length_c   1.000
_cell.angle_alpha   90.00
_cell.angle_beta   90.00
_cell.angle_gamma   90.00
#
_symmetry.space_group_name_H-M   'P 1'
#
loop_
_entity.id
_entity.type
_entity.pdbx_description
1 polymer ?
#
loop_
_entity_poly.entity_id
_entity_poly.type
_entity_poly.pdbx_seq_one_letter_code
_entity_poly.pdbx_strand_id
1 'polypeptide(L)'
;MHPSLDRIRPLCHLAPLCLLALALGACDCGGKGFGSCPPEICDGFDNDCDGETDEGEAWANLGETCFVGTGACQTAGFFVCNPKDRSGPTVCSGAPGTPTDEICNGVDDDCDGETDEEPQWANLGEPCTVREGGCLGVGIYVCNTLDPYGPTECSAEAGPPSEEVCNGRDDDCDGLTDEGDTWADLGTLCTAGTGACTAAGIRVCDPNDPTGPTVCNAEPGQPTAELCNGLDDDCDGETDEGWDDLGETCLVGTGLCEAAGIRICDPNDPAGPTVCSAVPGMGAMPELCNGLDDDCDGETDEEAQWANKNTLCTVGTGACQRSGLYVCDPGNPAGPTRCSVQPGMPGTEVCDGLDNDCDGLTDEDWPTLGEVCTVGTGSCTQRGTFVCDAANPSGPAVCSATPLAPSTEVCDGLDNDCDGLTDEGPLWANKGDICQAGTGACQAVGNYICDPADPSGPTICSAQPSNSLTEICNGIDDDCDGLTDEEPQWADLGDVCQAGTGACLAVGVKICDASAPAGPTLCSASVGSPATEVCNGLDDDCDGLTDEGPAWADLGEGCTSGVGACAQPGVKVCNPADPTAPTVCSATPGAPSPELCNGIDDDCNGVVDDGLAAPPCTLQDGVCAGSVATCGGTSGWLPCGSAEYGANYEPTEVSCDGLDNDCDGATDDNLPAQPCAVQEGVCAGSFATCGGSSGYLACGAAEFGPDYEPVESTCDSLDNDCDGLTDEGYVDPVSGKYDSDTACGSCFTDCTAIFAKPNAYGRCNATAAPTCTMVCCTVGDSNPACDGTYDYLDLNGVPDDGCEFRVDPSDVHVATPANGGSDTAGCGSISAPCATIGFALGEASAAGKRRVKVSAGAYYESISLVDGIDLLGGYNPITWERDIDANTTVLYGATGSGDRRTVTASGIVQPTLFEGFVVNGENATGPGENTYAIYVYDSFGGLTIRNNTIWAATAGRGTNGSDGLAGADGPAGQPGRDAYEPAGAYTCAEGCSTAAENPGGAGGVNVCAGIDVSGGDGGRADCPDFDETVNACTACTTGPVQTVTSSGQTAPNGGGAGGLGGCDAYIDEFCNGSCSCVVPTT
;
A
#
# COMPACT_ATOMS: atom_id res chain seq x y z
N MET A 1 -16.51 91.34 -60.51
CA MET A 1 -16.23 91.98 -61.82
C MET A 1 -17.58 92.34 -62.46
N HIS A 2 -17.77 93.58 -62.94
CA HIS A 2 -18.99 94.20 -63.57
C HIS A 2 -19.38 93.61 -64.95
N PRO A 3 -20.48 94.01 -65.65
CA PRO A 3 -21.78 94.69 -65.31
C PRO A 3 -23.04 94.07 -66.05
N SER A 4 -24.33 94.39 -65.78
CA SER A 4 -25.15 95.50 -66.36
C SER A 4 -26.67 95.11 -66.27
N LEU A 5 -27.57 95.91 -65.65
CA LEU A 5 -28.55 96.90 -66.21
C LEU A 5 -29.70 96.29 -67.06
N ASP A 6 -30.99 96.69 -67.08
CA ASP A 6 -31.87 97.60 -66.30
C ASP A 6 -33.28 97.60 -66.99
N ARG A 7 -34.34 97.95 -66.25
CA ARG A 7 -35.66 98.53 -66.66
C ARG A 7 -36.70 97.75 -67.48
N ILE A 8 -37.95 97.69 -66.94
CA ILE A 8 -39.18 98.23 -67.57
C ILE A 8 -40.18 98.75 -66.50
N ARG A 9 -40.56 100.03 -66.61
CA ARG A 9 -41.88 100.70 -66.38
C ARG A 9 -41.61 102.22 -66.24
N PRO A 10 -42.58 103.14 -66.45
CA PRO A 10 -43.86 103.13 -67.16
C PRO A 10 -44.05 104.44 -68.01
N LEU A 11 -45.27 104.69 -68.53
CA LEU A 11 -45.97 106.01 -68.71
C LEU A 11 -47.05 105.82 -69.80
N CYS A 12 -48.33 105.64 -69.49
CA CYS A 12 -49.31 106.63 -69.04
C CYS A 12 -49.49 107.83 -69.98
N HIS A 13 -50.74 107.97 -70.45
CA HIS A 13 -51.53 109.19 -70.60
C HIS A 13 -51.89 109.76 -71.99
N LEU A 14 -53.22 109.94 -72.13
CA LEU A 14 -54.00 110.91 -72.95
C LEU A 14 -54.31 110.44 -74.39
N ALA A 15 -55.53 110.49 -74.93
CA ALA A 15 -56.80 111.11 -74.52
C ALA A 15 -57.97 110.54 -75.37
N PRO A 16 -59.24 110.90 -75.09
CA PRO A 16 -60.44 110.06 -75.31
C PRO A 16 -61.31 110.48 -76.52
N LEU A 17 -62.11 109.58 -77.07
CA LEU A 17 -63.44 109.81 -77.70
C LEU A 17 -63.94 108.54 -78.39
N CYS A 18 -64.96 107.89 -77.81
CA CYS A 18 -66.26 107.56 -78.42
C CYS A 18 -66.87 106.30 -77.80
N LEU A 19 -68.02 106.52 -77.14
CA LEU A 19 -69.04 105.50 -76.93
C LEU A 19 -69.52 104.92 -78.27
N LEU A 20 -70.03 103.68 -78.19
CA LEU A 20 -71.07 103.06 -79.02
C LEU A 20 -70.62 102.10 -80.14
N ALA A 21 -70.42 100.81 -79.80
CA ALA A 21 -70.98 99.68 -80.57
C ALA A 21 -70.82 98.37 -79.77
N LEU A 22 -71.96 97.76 -79.47
CA LEU A 22 -72.09 96.39 -78.96
C LEU A 22 -71.71 95.37 -80.05
N ALA A 23 -71.18 94.24 -79.58
CA ALA A 23 -71.31 92.90 -80.14
C ALA A 23 -70.92 92.72 -81.61
N LEU A 24 -69.70 92.20 -81.83
CA LEU A 24 -69.34 91.20 -82.84
C LEU A 24 -67.97 90.66 -82.43
N GLY A 25 -67.91 89.39 -82.04
CA GLY A 25 -66.66 88.64 -81.91
C GLY A 25 -65.91 88.73 -83.23
N ALA A 26 -64.66 89.17 -83.16
CA ALA A 26 -63.83 89.37 -84.33
C ALA A 26 -63.27 88.02 -84.77
N CYS A 27 -64.01 87.28 -85.60
CA CYS A 27 -63.44 86.22 -86.42
C CYS A 27 -62.28 86.77 -87.25
N ASP A 28 -61.07 86.24 -87.07
CA ASP A 28 -59.90 86.57 -87.89
C ASP A 28 -59.50 85.39 -88.79
N CYS A 29 -60.34 85.04 -89.78
CA CYS A 29 -59.94 84.11 -90.86
C CYS A 29 -58.95 84.75 -91.87
N GLY A 30 -58.07 85.67 -91.45
CA GLY A 30 -56.91 86.14 -92.22
C GLY A 30 -57.19 86.60 -93.66
N GLY A 31 -58.38 87.13 -93.94
CA GLY A 31 -58.76 87.66 -95.25
C GLY A 31 -58.85 86.65 -96.41
N LYS A 32 -59.10 85.35 -96.16
CA LYS A 32 -59.33 84.35 -97.22
C LYS A 32 -60.77 83.82 -97.20
N GLY A 33 -61.41 83.82 -98.37
CA GLY A 33 -62.86 83.61 -98.53
C GLY A 33 -63.38 82.23 -98.12
N PHE A 34 -64.69 82.18 -97.84
CA PHE A 34 -65.53 81.02 -97.50
C PHE A 34 -65.06 79.69 -98.10
N GLY A 35 -64.45 78.83 -97.28
CA GLY A 35 -64.13 77.45 -97.65
C GLY A 35 -63.10 76.67 -96.83
N SER A 36 -62.27 77.31 -95.99
CA SER A 36 -61.36 76.61 -95.07
C SER A 36 -60.81 77.57 -94.01
N CYS A 37 -61.37 77.58 -92.80
CA CYS A 37 -60.68 78.20 -91.66
C CYS A 37 -59.78 77.12 -90.98
N PRO A 38 -58.61 77.47 -90.42
CA PRO A 38 -57.67 76.51 -89.81
C PRO A 38 -58.29 75.84 -88.58
N PRO A 39 -57.78 74.66 -88.14
CA PRO A 39 -58.17 74.08 -86.85
C PRO A 39 -57.71 74.97 -85.69
N GLU A 40 -58.48 74.91 -84.60
CA GLU A 40 -58.29 75.73 -83.41
C GLU A 40 -56.93 75.53 -82.73
N ILE A 41 -56.36 76.63 -82.22
CA ILE A 41 -55.10 76.65 -81.47
C ILE A 41 -55.30 77.45 -80.17
N CYS A 42 -54.57 77.08 -79.11
CA CYS A 42 -54.67 77.71 -77.79
C CYS A 42 -54.00 79.09 -77.79
N ASP A 43 -54.69 80.13 -78.26
CA ASP A 43 -54.17 81.50 -78.38
C ASP A 43 -55.14 82.63 -78.00
N GLY A 44 -56.32 82.29 -77.51
CA GLY A 44 -57.31 83.22 -76.97
C GLY A 44 -58.21 83.86 -78.03
N PHE A 45 -58.23 83.33 -79.25
CA PHE A 45 -59.09 83.75 -80.35
C PHE A 45 -59.82 82.55 -80.94
N ASP A 46 -61.10 82.73 -81.27
CA ASP A 46 -61.93 81.78 -82.03
C ASP A 46 -61.42 81.70 -83.49
N ASN A 47 -60.51 80.76 -83.76
CA ASN A 47 -59.81 80.64 -85.04
C ASN A 47 -60.58 79.81 -86.08
N ASP A 48 -61.50 78.94 -85.66
CA ASP A 48 -62.36 78.14 -86.53
C ASP A 48 -63.78 78.71 -86.71
N CYS A 49 -64.11 79.77 -85.96
CA CYS A 49 -65.31 80.59 -86.05
C CYS A 49 -66.61 79.86 -85.66
N ASP A 50 -66.54 78.89 -84.76
CA ASP A 50 -67.71 78.18 -84.26
C ASP A 50 -68.42 78.87 -83.07
N GLY A 51 -67.78 79.88 -82.48
CA GLY A 51 -68.30 80.72 -81.41
C GLY A 51 -67.84 80.36 -79.99
N GLU A 52 -67.04 79.31 -79.83
CA GLU A 52 -66.27 79.05 -78.60
C GLU A 52 -64.85 79.68 -78.75
N THR A 53 -64.00 79.63 -77.73
CA THR A 53 -62.61 80.11 -77.86
C THR A 53 -61.67 79.09 -77.23
N ASP A 54 -60.63 78.69 -77.97
CA ASP A 54 -59.65 77.67 -77.57
C ASP A 54 -60.29 76.30 -77.23
N GLU A 55 -61.26 75.84 -78.01
CA GLU A 55 -61.95 74.55 -77.83
C GLU A 55 -61.21 73.39 -78.51
N GLY A 56 -60.51 72.57 -77.72
CA GLY A 56 -59.79 71.40 -78.22
C GLY A 56 -59.47 70.39 -77.14
N GLU A 57 -59.55 69.09 -77.46
CA GLU A 57 -59.32 68.00 -76.48
C GLU A 57 -57.90 68.02 -75.87
N ALA A 58 -56.92 68.59 -76.58
CA ALA A 58 -55.55 68.70 -76.09
C ALA A 58 -55.38 69.74 -74.95
N TRP A 59 -56.35 70.62 -74.72
CA TRP A 59 -56.31 71.67 -73.69
C TRP A 59 -57.63 71.79 -72.92
N ALA A 60 -58.34 70.67 -72.75
CA ALA A 60 -59.61 70.60 -72.02
C ALA A 60 -59.53 71.03 -70.54
N ASN A 61 -58.34 71.00 -69.95
CA ASN A 61 -58.04 71.41 -68.57
C ASN A 61 -57.56 72.87 -68.45
N LEU A 62 -57.63 73.67 -69.53
CA LEU A 62 -57.24 75.07 -69.53
C LEU A 62 -58.06 75.85 -68.48
N GLY A 63 -57.38 76.39 -67.48
CA GLY A 63 -58.00 77.08 -66.33
C GLY A 63 -58.27 76.21 -65.10
N GLU A 64 -58.03 74.89 -65.15
CA GLU A 64 -58.09 74.03 -63.96
C GLU A 64 -56.84 74.19 -63.07
N THR A 65 -56.99 73.93 -61.77
CA THR A 65 -55.89 73.97 -60.80
C THR A 65 -54.96 72.79 -60.99
N CYS A 66 -53.66 73.04 -61.00
CA CYS A 66 -52.59 72.06 -61.01
C CYS A 66 -51.68 72.27 -59.79
N PHE A 67 -50.98 71.23 -59.33
CA PHE A 67 -50.01 71.32 -58.25
C PHE A 67 -48.62 70.95 -58.76
N VAL A 68 -47.60 71.69 -58.33
CA VAL A 68 -46.19 71.46 -58.70
C VAL A 68 -45.34 71.46 -57.44
N GLY A 69 -44.48 70.45 -57.29
CA GLY A 69 -43.67 70.21 -56.08
C GLY A 69 -44.17 68.99 -55.27
N THR A 70 -43.25 68.41 -54.51
CA THR A 70 -43.40 67.34 -53.50
C THR A 70 -43.25 67.92 -52.10
N GLY A 71 -43.76 67.23 -51.08
CA GLY A 71 -43.64 67.67 -49.69
C GLY A 71 -44.19 69.05 -49.37
N ALA A 72 -43.47 69.78 -48.51
CA ALA A 72 -43.77 71.15 -48.11
C ALA A 72 -43.67 72.18 -49.27
N CYS A 73 -43.04 71.82 -50.40
CA CYS A 73 -42.88 72.69 -51.57
C CYS A 73 -44.04 72.62 -52.57
N GLN A 74 -45.11 71.86 -52.30
CA GLN A 74 -46.24 71.76 -53.21
C GLN A 74 -46.98 73.10 -53.32
N THR A 75 -46.93 73.73 -54.49
CA THR A 75 -47.66 74.98 -54.78
C THR A 75 -48.75 74.75 -55.82
N ALA A 76 -49.85 75.48 -55.69
CA ALA A 76 -50.94 75.45 -56.66
C ALA A 76 -50.69 76.47 -57.79
N GLY A 77 -50.85 76.02 -59.03
CA GLY A 77 -50.92 76.83 -60.24
C GLY A 77 -52.20 76.57 -61.01
N PHE A 78 -52.31 77.14 -62.21
CA PHE A 78 -53.38 76.84 -63.17
C PHE A 78 -52.79 76.35 -64.48
N PHE A 79 -53.48 75.45 -65.16
CA PHE A 79 -53.11 75.04 -66.50
C PHE A 79 -53.35 76.20 -67.48
N VAL A 80 -52.28 76.62 -68.18
CA VAL A 80 -52.28 77.70 -69.17
C VAL A 80 -51.78 77.19 -70.53
N CYS A 81 -52.13 77.87 -71.62
CA CYS A 81 -51.62 77.55 -72.96
C CYS A 81 -50.09 77.61 -72.95
N ASN A 82 -49.42 76.62 -73.54
CA ASN A 82 -47.97 76.60 -73.62
C ASN A 82 -47.48 77.67 -74.62
N PRO A 83 -46.73 78.69 -74.17
CA PRO A 83 -46.31 79.78 -75.04
C PRO A 83 -45.29 79.38 -76.13
N LYS A 84 -44.68 78.19 -76.02
CA LYS A 84 -43.72 77.65 -77.02
C LYS A 84 -44.36 76.69 -78.02
N ASP A 85 -45.51 76.10 -77.70
CA ASP A 85 -46.25 75.18 -78.57
C ASP A 85 -47.75 75.32 -78.32
N ARG A 86 -48.43 76.06 -79.19
CA ARG A 86 -49.87 76.34 -79.07
C ARG A 86 -50.77 75.23 -79.63
N SER A 87 -50.17 74.12 -80.08
CA SER A 87 -50.84 72.91 -80.55
C SER A 87 -50.65 71.71 -79.61
N GLY A 88 -49.92 71.88 -78.52
CA GLY A 88 -49.68 70.86 -77.48
C GLY A 88 -50.49 71.08 -76.20
N PRO A 89 -50.36 70.17 -75.21
CA PRO A 89 -51.12 70.24 -73.98
C PRO A 89 -50.79 71.45 -73.10
N THR A 90 -51.76 71.87 -72.28
CA THR A 90 -51.58 72.98 -71.32
C THR A 90 -50.47 72.67 -70.31
N VAL A 91 -49.75 73.70 -69.88
CA VAL A 91 -48.68 73.61 -68.87
C VAL A 91 -49.10 74.28 -67.57
N CYS A 92 -48.65 73.76 -66.43
CA CYS A 92 -48.97 74.37 -65.13
C CYS A 92 -48.22 75.69 -64.95
N SER A 93 -48.90 76.74 -64.50
CA SER A 93 -48.31 78.06 -64.23
C SER A 93 -47.64 78.18 -62.86
N GLY A 94 -47.71 77.13 -62.03
CA GLY A 94 -47.11 77.09 -60.69
C GLY A 94 -45.60 76.89 -60.75
N ALA A 95 -44.86 77.52 -59.84
CA ALA A 95 -43.44 77.27 -59.62
C ALA A 95 -43.28 76.54 -58.28
N PRO A 96 -42.45 75.48 -58.17
CA PRO A 96 -42.22 74.79 -56.90
C PRO A 96 -41.83 75.77 -55.79
N GLY A 97 -42.25 75.48 -54.56
CA GLY A 97 -41.79 76.18 -53.36
C GLY A 97 -40.25 76.12 -53.25
N THR A 98 -39.66 77.06 -52.52
CA THR A 98 -38.21 77.02 -52.25
C THR A 98 -37.95 75.98 -51.16
N PRO A 99 -37.10 74.96 -51.41
CA PRO A 99 -36.75 73.99 -50.39
C PRO A 99 -35.98 74.64 -49.24
N THR A 100 -36.20 74.14 -48.04
CA THR A 100 -35.47 74.50 -46.83
C THR A 100 -34.68 73.29 -46.33
N ASP A 101 -33.67 73.51 -45.49
CA ASP A 101 -32.91 72.40 -44.91
C ASP A 101 -33.85 71.53 -44.02
N GLU A 102 -33.73 70.21 -44.13
CA GLU A 102 -34.51 69.21 -43.39
C GLU A 102 -34.42 69.36 -41.87
N ILE A 103 -35.52 69.07 -41.18
CA ILE A 103 -35.58 68.97 -39.71
C ILE A 103 -36.43 67.75 -39.32
N CYS A 104 -36.04 67.01 -38.28
CA CYS A 104 -36.73 65.79 -37.84
C CYS A 104 -38.15 66.11 -37.33
N ASN A 105 -39.12 66.18 -38.23
CA ASN A 105 -40.49 66.62 -37.95
C ASN A 105 -41.57 65.79 -38.68
N GLY A 106 -41.16 64.82 -39.50
CA GLY A 106 -42.05 63.97 -40.28
C GLY A 106 -42.64 64.62 -41.53
N VAL A 107 -41.99 65.66 -42.08
CA VAL A 107 -42.37 66.39 -43.30
C VAL A 107 -41.13 66.55 -44.20
N ASP A 108 -41.31 66.27 -45.49
CA ASP A 108 -40.36 66.55 -46.59
C ASP A 108 -40.22 68.09 -46.79
N ASP A 109 -39.29 68.70 -46.05
CA ASP A 109 -38.99 70.13 -45.99
C ASP A 109 -38.01 70.60 -47.08
N ASP A 110 -37.17 69.69 -47.61
CA ASP A 110 -36.23 69.95 -48.71
C ASP A 110 -36.75 69.50 -50.11
N CYS A 111 -37.89 68.83 -50.11
CA CYS A 111 -38.74 68.57 -51.26
C CYS A 111 -38.13 67.63 -52.30
N ASP A 112 -37.23 66.75 -51.87
CA ASP A 112 -36.61 65.72 -52.70
C ASP A 112 -37.47 64.45 -52.82
N GLY A 113 -38.47 64.30 -51.94
CA GLY A 113 -39.45 63.23 -51.94
C GLY A 113 -39.24 62.14 -50.87
N GLU A 114 -38.19 62.23 -50.07
CA GLU A 114 -38.00 61.44 -48.85
C GLU A 114 -38.43 62.26 -47.62
N THR A 115 -38.32 61.73 -46.40
CA THR A 115 -38.73 62.46 -45.18
C THR A 115 -37.73 62.17 -44.07
N ASP A 116 -37.16 63.23 -43.48
CA ASP A 116 -36.18 63.18 -42.38
C ASP A 116 -34.92 62.31 -42.71
N GLU A 117 -34.38 62.40 -43.93
CA GLU A 117 -33.37 61.48 -44.51
C GLU A 117 -31.89 61.87 -44.28
N GLU A 118 -31.61 62.93 -43.53
CA GLU A 118 -30.25 63.36 -43.21
C GLU A 118 -29.53 62.29 -42.33
N PRO A 119 -28.22 62.02 -42.53
CA PRO A 119 -27.51 60.90 -41.90
C PRO A 119 -27.55 60.86 -40.37
N GLN A 120 -27.80 61.99 -39.72
CA GLN A 120 -27.90 62.09 -38.26
C GLN A 120 -29.18 61.48 -37.67
N TRP A 121 -30.15 61.11 -38.50
CA TRP A 121 -31.41 60.42 -38.12
C TRP A 121 -31.57 59.06 -38.80
N ALA A 122 -30.47 58.46 -39.29
CA ALA A 122 -30.50 57.18 -40.02
C ALA A 122 -31.12 56.00 -39.24
N ASN A 123 -31.19 56.10 -37.92
CA ASN A 123 -31.81 55.12 -37.02
C ASN A 123 -33.28 55.45 -36.67
N LEU A 124 -33.88 56.49 -37.23
CA LEU A 124 -35.28 56.86 -36.98
C LEU A 124 -36.21 55.72 -37.39
N GLY A 125 -36.92 55.14 -36.41
CA GLY A 125 -37.78 53.96 -36.61
C GLY A 125 -37.10 52.61 -36.34
N GLU A 126 -35.79 52.57 -36.13
CA GLU A 126 -35.07 51.35 -35.72
C GLU A 126 -35.37 50.99 -34.25
N PRO A 127 -35.37 49.68 -33.91
CA PRO A 127 -35.58 49.24 -32.54
C PRO A 127 -34.42 49.69 -31.65
N CYS A 128 -34.77 50.16 -30.45
CA CYS A 128 -33.83 50.56 -29.42
C CYS A 128 -34.18 49.86 -28.12
N THR A 129 -33.16 49.60 -27.30
CA THR A 129 -33.34 49.00 -25.97
C THR A 129 -32.74 49.92 -24.91
N VAL A 130 -33.37 49.96 -23.73
CA VAL A 130 -32.83 50.63 -22.55
C VAL A 130 -32.64 49.61 -21.44
N ARG A 131 -31.43 49.61 -20.84
CA ARG A 131 -30.93 48.63 -19.84
C ARG A 131 -30.72 47.22 -20.41
N GLU A 132 -30.05 46.39 -19.62
CA GLU A 132 -29.82 44.95 -19.86
C GLU A 132 -30.52 44.13 -18.75
N GLY A 133 -30.63 42.81 -18.91
CA GLY A 133 -31.25 41.93 -17.90
C GLY A 133 -32.79 41.91 -17.88
N GLY A 134 -33.38 41.67 -16.70
CA GLY A 134 -34.83 41.53 -16.48
C GLY A 134 -35.63 42.81 -16.71
N CYS A 135 -34.99 43.99 -16.71
CA CYS A 135 -35.64 45.29 -16.95
C CYS A 135 -35.54 45.80 -18.39
N LEU A 136 -35.17 44.95 -19.35
CA LEU A 136 -35.03 45.30 -20.75
C LEU A 136 -36.30 46.00 -21.28
N GLY A 137 -36.21 47.31 -21.46
CA GLY A 137 -37.24 48.11 -22.11
C GLY A 137 -36.98 48.15 -23.61
N VAL A 138 -37.94 47.73 -24.43
CA VAL A 138 -37.81 47.76 -25.90
C VAL A 138 -38.69 48.87 -26.46
N GLY A 139 -38.12 49.72 -27.31
CA GLY A 139 -38.79 50.83 -27.97
C GLY A 139 -38.24 51.06 -29.37
N ILE A 140 -38.50 52.24 -29.93
CA ILE A 140 -37.96 52.66 -31.22
C ILE A 140 -37.35 54.05 -31.10
N TYR A 141 -36.36 54.36 -31.93
CA TYR A 141 -35.81 55.71 -32.01
C TYR A 141 -36.83 56.66 -32.66
N VAL A 142 -37.12 57.79 -32.00
CA VAL A 142 -38.08 58.82 -32.40
C VAL A 142 -37.43 60.21 -32.44
N CYS A 143 -38.01 61.15 -33.19
CA CYS A 143 -37.53 62.54 -33.23
C CYS A 143 -37.62 63.20 -31.86
N ASN A 144 -36.53 63.83 -31.43
CA ASN A 144 -36.51 64.60 -30.20
C ASN A 144 -37.28 65.91 -30.36
N THR A 145 -38.45 66.00 -29.71
CA THR A 145 -39.34 67.17 -29.83
C THR A 145 -38.78 68.45 -29.19
N LEU A 146 -37.73 68.36 -28.38
CA LEU A 146 -37.08 69.50 -27.72
C LEU A 146 -35.82 69.97 -28.46
N ASP A 147 -35.24 69.13 -29.33
CA ASP A 147 -34.08 69.46 -30.18
C ASP A 147 -34.22 68.83 -31.59
N PRO A 148 -34.97 69.47 -32.50
CA PRO A 148 -35.26 68.94 -33.83
C PRO A 148 -34.05 68.94 -34.79
N TYR A 149 -32.89 69.44 -34.34
CA TYR A 149 -31.61 69.38 -35.06
C TYR A 149 -30.63 68.35 -34.45
N GLY A 150 -31.00 67.74 -33.32
CA GLY A 150 -30.20 66.74 -32.61
C GLY A 150 -30.52 65.30 -33.01
N PRO A 151 -29.80 64.31 -32.48
CA PRO A 151 -30.03 62.89 -32.76
C PRO A 151 -31.37 62.39 -32.23
N THR A 152 -31.89 61.30 -32.80
CA THR A 152 -33.12 60.63 -32.36
C THR A 152 -33.01 60.08 -30.93
N GLU A 153 -34.09 60.08 -30.15
CA GLU A 153 -34.14 59.53 -28.79
C GLU A 153 -34.90 58.20 -28.72
N CYS A 154 -34.54 57.30 -27.80
CA CYS A 154 -35.21 56.02 -27.65
C CYS A 154 -36.53 56.17 -26.89
N SER A 155 -37.63 55.67 -27.47
CA SER A 155 -38.98 55.76 -26.87
C SER A 155 -39.24 54.76 -25.74
N ALA A 156 -38.24 53.95 -25.35
CA ALA A 156 -38.39 52.87 -24.38
C ALA A 156 -38.34 53.40 -22.94
N GLU A 157 -39.28 52.95 -22.11
CA GLU A 157 -39.22 53.11 -20.65
C GLU A 157 -38.77 51.78 -20.01
N ALA A 158 -37.86 51.84 -19.03
CA ALA A 158 -37.35 50.65 -18.35
C ALA A 158 -38.47 49.90 -17.58
N GLY A 159 -38.43 48.57 -17.59
CA GLY A 159 -39.34 47.74 -16.77
C GLY A 159 -39.15 47.99 -15.26
N PRO A 160 -40.18 47.80 -14.42
CA PRO A 160 -40.04 47.92 -12.98
C PRO A 160 -39.17 46.78 -12.43
N PRO A 161 -38.24 47.05 -11.49
CA PRO A 161 -37.43 46.01 -10.86
C PRO A 161 -38.30 45.09 -10.00
N SER A 162 -38.00 43.79 -10.02
CA SER A 162 -38.58 42.75 -9.16
C SER A 162 -37.56 42.32 -8.11
N GLU A 163 -37.99 41.59 -7.05
CA GLU A 163 -37.03 40.99 -6.12
C GLU A 163 -36.27 39.84 -6.80
N GLU A 164 -34.96 39.76 -6.55
CA GLU A 164 -34.04 38.73 -7.06
C GLU A 164 -34.49 37.30 -6.76
N VAL A 165 -34.36 36.43 -7.76
CA VAL A 165 -34.51 34.97 -7.61
C VAL A 165 -33.38 34.25 -8.36
N CYS A 166 -32.85 33.16 -7.79
CA CYS A 166 -31.69 32.43 -8.35
C CYS A 166 -32.04 31.75 -9.68
N ASN A 167 -31.99 32.50 -10.78
CA ASN A 167 -32.43 32.09 -12.11
C ASN A 167 -31.44 32.46 -13.22
N GLY A 168 -30.31 33.10 -12.87
CA GLY A 168 -29.28 33.55 -13.80
C GLY A 168 -29.67 34.82 -14.57
N ARG A 169 -30.54 35.66 -14.01
CA ARG A 169 -30.92 36.97 -14.56
C ARG A 169 -30.89 38.02 -13.46
N ASP A 170 -30.46 39.22 -13.83
CA ASP A 170 -30.58 40.45 -13.04
C ASP A 170 -32.05 40.91 -13.05
N ASP A 171 -32.81 40.50 -12.04
CA ASP A 171 -34.27 40.70 -11.93
C ASP A 171 -34.64 42.03 -11.24
N ASP A 172 -33.70 42.62 -10.49
CA ASP A 172 -33.81 43.89 -9.77
C ASP A 172 -33.02 45.06 -10.41
N CYS A 173 -32.20 44.73 -11.41
CA CYS A 173 -31.59 45.64 -12.37
C CYS A 173 -30.58 46.60 -11.75
N ASP A 174 -29.85 46.12 -10.76
CA ASP A 174 -28.74 46.80 -10.10
C ASP A 174 -27.36 46.50 -10.73
N GLY A 175 -27.32 45.55 -11.67
CA GLY A 175 -26.13 45.18 -12.44
C GLY A 175 -25.36 43.98 -11.89
N LEU A 176 -25.87 43.32 -10.84
CA LEU A 176 -25.41 42.03 -10.36
C LEU A 176 -26.41 40.95 -10.82
N THR A 177 -26.06 39.67 -10.69
CA THR A 177 -26.95 38.56 -11.07
C THR A 177 -27.05 37.61 -9.90
N ASP A 178 -28.26 37.34 -9.43
CA ASP A 178 -28.57 36.45 -8.31
C ASP A 178 -27.89 36.88 -6.98
N GLU A 179 -27.87 38.17 -6.64
CA GLU A 179 -27.18 38.77 -5.47
C GLU A 179 -28.05 38.83 -4.19
N GLY A 180 -28.45 37.67 -3.68
CA GLY A 180 -29.27 37.55 -2.47
C GLY A 180 -28.52 36.93 -1.29
N ASP A 181 -28.82 37.39 -0.07
CA ASP A 181 -28.26 36.83 1.19
C ASP A 181 -28.51 35.31 1.32
N THR A 182 -29.58 34.79 0.69
CA THR A 182 -29.99 33.37 0.72
C THR A 182 -29.06 32.46 -0.11
N TRP A 183 -28.32 33.02 -1.06
CA TRP A 183 -27.42 32.33 -1.99
C TRP A 183 -26.07 33.04 -2.11
N ALA A 184 -25.61 33.66 -1.01
CA ALA A 184 -24.28 34.26 -0.90
C ALA A 184 -23.11 33.28 -1.15
N ASP A 185 -23.41 31.97 -1.16
CA ASP A 185 -22.48 30.89 -1.46
C ASP A 185 -22.56 30.40 -2.92
N LEU A 186 -23.35 31.05 -3.79
CA LEU A 186 -23.44 30.76 -5.22
C LEU A 186 -22.05 30.95 -5.87
N GLY A 187 -21.56 29.91 -6.56
CA GLY A 187 -20.21 29.89 -7.14
C GLY A 187 -19.08 29.50 -6.17
N THR A 188 -19.37 29.29 -4.88
CA THR A 188 -18.38 28.74 -3.93
C THR A 188 -18.18 27.24 -4.11
N LEU A 189 -16.99 26.77 -3.74
CA LEU A 189 -16.67 25.34 -3.75
C LEU A 189 -17.55 24.60 -2.74
N CYS A 190 -18.14 23.51 -3.21
CA CYS A 190 -18.83 22.55 -2.37
C CYS A 190 -18.30 21.15 -2.62
N THR A 191 -18.55 20.25 -1.68
CA THR A 191 -18.27 18.83 -1.82
C THR A 191 -19.56 18.05 -1.67
N ALA A 192 -19.71 16.98 -2.46
CA ALA A 192 -20.81 16.03 -2.36
C ALA A 192 -20.24 14.61 -2.21
N GLY A 193 -20.82 13.83 -1.30
CA GLY A 193 -20.28 12.52 -0.90
C GLY A 193 -19.62 12.58 0.49
N THR A 194 -19.27 11.41 1.01
CA THR A 194 -18.54 11.21 2.26
C THR A 194 -17.39 10.25 1.96
N GLY A 195 -16.27 10.36 2.67
CA GLY A 195 -15.14 9.45 2.46
C GLY A 195 -14.42 9.60 1.12
N ALA A 196 -14.04 8.48 0.53
CA ALA A 196 -13.40 8.41 -0.79
C ALA A 196 -14.33 8.81 -1.94
N CYS A 197 -15.66 8.86 -1.73
CA CYS A 197 -16.62 9.35 -2.72
C CYS A 197 -16.78 10.88 -2.74
N THR A 198 -15.99 11.60 -1.95
CA THR A 198 -16.07 13.07 -1.88
C THR A 198 -15.67 13.67 -3.23
N ALA A 199 -16.65 14.20 -3.95
CA ALA A 199 -16.47 14.90 -5.22
C ALA A 199 -16.59 16.41 -5.00
N ALA A 200 -15.63 17.17 -5.50
CA ALA A 200 -15.69 18.62 -5.50
C ALA A 200 -16.61 19.12 -6.63
N GLY A 201 -17.44 20.10 -6.31
CA GLY A 201 -18.31 20.81 -7.24
C GLY A 201 -18.42 22.27 -6.85
N ILE A 202 -19.35 22.95 -7.49
CA ILE A 202 -19.68 24.35 -7.23
C ILE A 202 -21.15 24.45 -6.87
N ARG A 203 -21.47 25.35 -5.95
CA ARG A 203 -22.85 25.63 -5.58
C ARG A 203 -23.56 26.38 -6.70
N VAL A 204 -24.67 25.84 -7.17
CA VAL A 204 -25.50 26.35 -8.27
C VAL A 204 -26.95 26.53 -7.82
N CYS A 205 -27.74 27.30 -8.57
CA CYS A 205 -29.17 27.43 -8.31
C CYS A 205 -29.89 26.09 -8.49
N ASP A 206 -30.81 25.75 -7.59
CA ASP A 206 -31.68 24.57 -7.75
C ASP A 206 -32.73 24.87 -8.84
N PRO A 207 -32.75 24.14 -9.97
CA PRO A 207 -33.73 24.35 -11.03
C PRO A 207 -35.19 24.11 -10.59
N ASN A 208 -35.40 23.40 -9.47
CA ASN A 208 -36.72 23.04 -8.94
C ASN A 208 -37.19 23.95 -7.80
N ASP A 209 -36.29 24.73 -7.18
CA ASP A 209 -36.61 25.71 -6.15
C ASP A 209 -35.72 26.96 -6.25
N PRO A 210 -36.03 27.88 -7.19
CA PRO A 210 -35.27 29.13 -7.40
C PRO A 210 -35.40 30.16 -6.26
N THR A 211 -36.13 29.81 -5.18
CA THR A 211 -36.25 30.61 -3.96
C THR A 211 -35.53 29.98 -2.76
N GLY A 212 -34.98 28.78 -2.94
CA GLY A 212 -34.28 28.00 -1.92
C GLY A 212 -32.76 28.26 -1.89
N PRO A 213 -32.04 27.62 -0.95
CA PRO A 213 -30.58 27.70 -0.90
C PRO A 213 -29.93 27.01 -2.12
N THR A 214 -28.70 27.39 -2.43
CA THR A 214 -27.92 26.78 -3.51
C THR A 214 -27.66 25.29 -3.27
N VAL A 215 -27.61 24.51 -4.35
CA VAL A 215 -27.34 23.06 -4.34
C VAL A 215 -25.97 22.78 -4.95
N CYS A 216 -25.29 21.75 -4.45
CA CYS A 216 -24.01 21.34 -5.02
C CYS A 216 -24.25 20.56 -6.32
N ASN A 217 -23.57 20.94 -7.41
CA ASN A 217 -23.68 20.23 -8.69
C ASN A 217 -22.77 18.99 -8.80
N ALA A 218 -21.98 18.68 -7.77
CA ALA A 218 -21.16 17.49 -7.72
C ALA A 218 -22.03 16.24 -7.52
N GLU A 219 -21.75 15.20 -8.32
CA GLU A 219 -22.31 13.86 -8.16
C GLU A 219 -21.32 13.03 -7.33
N PRO A 220 -21.72 12.42 -6.20
CA PRO A 220 -20.83 11.60 -5.38
C PRO A 220 -20.20 10.46 -6.19
N GLY A 221 -18.97 10.09 -5.84
CA GLY A 221 -18.31 8.89 -6.39
C GLY A 221 -19.16 7.63 -6.21
N GLN A 222 -18.98 6.64 -7.09
CA GLN A 222 -19.66 5.35 -6.94
C GLN A 222 -19.02 4.58 -5.76
N PRO A 223 -19.82 4.10 -4.79
CA PRO A 223 -19.30 3.34 -3.66
C PRO A 223 -18.70 2.02 -4.15
N THR A 224 -17.49 1.73 -3.67
CA THR A 224 -16.84 0.44 -3.88
C THR A 224 -17.05 -0.45 -2.66
N ALA A 225 -16.50 -1.66 -2.64
CA ALA A 225 -16.59 -2.50 -1.45
C ALA A 225 -15.46 -2.13 -0.51
N GLU A 226 -15.75 -2.05 0.78
CA GLU A 226 -14.81 -1.56 1.79
C GLU A 226 -13.50 -2.34 1.83
N LEU A 227 -12.40 -1.60 1.98
CA LEU A 227 -11.05 -2.11 2.18
C LEU A 227 -10.52 -1.52 3.48
N CYS A 228 -9.75 -2.30 4.24
CA CYS A 228 -9.08 -1.84 5.44
C CYS A 228 -7.85 -1.00 5.03
N ASN A 229 -8.06 0.27 4.67
CA ASN A 229 -7.02 1.17 4.16
C ASN A 229 -7.05 2.58 4.80
N GLY A 230 -7.93 2.81 5.78
CA GLY A 230 -8.10 4.09 6.45
C GLY A 230 -8.88 5.12 5.65
N LEU A 231 -9.59 4.69 4.60
CA LEU A 231 -10.51 5.47 3.78
C LEU A 231 -11.91 4.83 3.88
N ASP A 232 -12.93 5.65 3.67
CA ASP A 232 -14.35 5.24 3.58
C ASP A 232 -14.67 4.97 2.09
N ASP A 233 -14.46 3.74 1.64
CA ASP A 233 -14.46 3.30 0.24
C ASP A 233 -15.87 2.97 -0.31
N ASP A 234 -16.82 2.68 0.57
CA ASP A 234 -18.22 2.38 0.32
C ASP A 234 -19.16 3.55 0.67
N CYS A 235 -18.59 4.60 1.25
CA CYS A 235 -19.15 5.95 1.33
C CYS A 235 -20.41 6.01 2.19
N ASP A 236 -20.49 5.15 3.21
CA ASP A 236 -21.56 5.09 4.19
C ASP A 236 -21.31 5.98 5.42
N GLY A 237 -20.09 6.51 5.55
CA GLY A 237 -19.67 7.49 6.55
C GLY A 237 -19.01 6.89 7.79
N GLU A 238 -18.82 5.57 7.85
CA GLU A 238 -17.86 4.93 8.75
C GLU A 238 -16.52 4.73 7.99
N THR A 239 -15.46 4.29 8.66
CA THR A 239 -14.16 4.06 7.99
C THR A 239 -13.68 2.66 8.36
N ASP A 240 -13.34 1.86 7.36
CA ASP A 240 -12.90 0.47 7.50
C ASP A 240 -13.93 -0.43 8.24
N GLU A 241 -15.22 -0.29 7.94
CA GLU A 241 -16.29 -1.10 8.53
C GLU A 241 -16.35 -2.52 7.93
N GLY A 242 -16.60 -3.52 8.79
CA GLY A 242 -16.63 -4.94 8.42
C GLY A 242 -15.55 -5.81 9.07
N TRP A 243 -14.61 -5.21 9.80
CA TRP A 243 -13.62 -5.91 10.63
C TRP A 243 -13.92 -5.73 12.12
N ASP A 244 -14.68 -6.69 12.69
CA ASP A 244 -15.14 -6.68 14.09
C ASP A 244 -14.02 -6.56 15.14
N ASP A 245 -12.77 -6.84 14.75
CA ASP A 245 -11.60 -6.82 15.63
C ASP A 245 -10.64 -5.64 15.37
N LEU A 246 -10.95 -4.73 14.45
CA LEU A 246 -10.15 -3.53 14.18
C LEU A 246 -10.18 -2.59 15.41
N GLY A 247 -9.00 -2.24 15.94
CA GLY A 247 -8.86 -1.46 17.18
C GLY A 247 -8.94 -2.26 18.49
N GLU A 248 -9.26 -3.55 18.44
CA GLU A 248 -9.21 -4.43 19.61
C GLU A 248 -7.77 -4.76 20.01
N THR A 249 -7.56 -5.04 21.30
CA THR A 249 -6.25 -5.43 21.81
C THR A 249 -5.88 -6.83 21.31
N CYS A 250 -4.66 -6.99 20.82
CA CYS A 250 -4.09 -8.26 20.38
C CYS A 250 -2.79 -8.56 21.13
N LEU A 251 -2.45 -9.84 21.23
CA LEU A 251 -1.24 -10.33 21.87
C LEU A 251 -0.44 -11.11 20.83
N VAL A 252 0.86 -10.83 20.71
CA VAL A 252 1.77 -11.52 19.78
C VAL A 252 2.98 -12.03 20.56
N GLY A 253 3.43 -13.24 20.24
CA GLY A 253 4.46 -13.94 21.01
C GLY A 253 3.88 -14.84 22.09
N THR A 254 4.70 -15.75 22.61
CA THR A 254 4.38 -16.72 23.67
C THR A 254 5.37 -16.56 24.82
N GLY A 255 4.93 -16.77 26.07
CA GLY A 255 5.82 -16.71 27.23
C GLY A 255 6.35 -15.30 27.54
N LEU A 256 7.68 -15.13 27.64
CA LEU A 256 8.31 -13.84 27.98
C LEU A 256 8.27 -12.82 26.82
N CYS A 257 7.91 -13.27 25.63
CA CYS A 257 7.89 -12.49 24.38
C CYS A 257 6.50 -11.91 24.06
N GLU A 258 5.52 -12.17 24.94
CA GLU A 258 4.14 -11.69 24.81
C GLU A 258 4.11 -10.15 24.81
N ALA A 259 3.85 -9.58 23.64
CA ALA A 259 3.71 -8.15 23.43
C ALA A 259 2.25 -7.82 23.11
N ALA A 260 1.68 -6.89 23.89
CA ALA A 260 0.35 -6.36 23.62
C ALA A 260 0.42 -5.28 22.54
N GLY A 261 -0.43 -5.44 21.53
CA GLY A 261 -0.65 -4.48 20.46
C GLY A 261 -2.13 -4.20 20.27
N ILE A 262 -2.42 -3.46 19.21
CA ILE A 262 -3.77 -3.19 18.73
C ILE A 262 -3.89 -3.74 17.32
N ARG A 263 -5.05 -4.28 16.97
CA ARG A 263 -5.30 -4.77 15.61
C ARG A 263 -5.43 -3.60 14.64
N ILE A 264 -4.62 -3.63 13.59
CA ILE A 264 -4.52 -2.63 12.53
C ILE A 264 -4.70 -3.30 11.16
N CYS A 265 -4.99 -2.52 10.14
CA CYS A 265 -5.04 -3.02 8.77
C CYS A 265 -3.66 -3.53 8.29
N ASP A 266 -3.63 -4.63 7.53
CA ASP A 266 -2.40 -5.10 6.90
C ASP A 266 -2.08 -4.24 5.66
N PRO A 267 -0.96 -3.50 5.63
CA PRO A 267 -0.60 -2.68 4.48
C PRO A 267 -0.39 -3.47 3.18
N ASN A 268 -0.21 -4.80 3.28
CA ASN A 268 0.05 -5.68 2.14
C ASN A 268 -1.19 -6.49 1.68
N ASP A 269 -2.26 -6.53 2.48
CA ASP A 269 -3.52 -7.20 2.13
C ASP A 269 -4.75 -6.44 2.69
N PRO A 270 -5.15 -5.33 2.07
CA PRO A 270 -6.25 -4.48 2.54
C PRO A 270 -7.63 -5.14 2.53
N ALA A 271 -7.77 -6.29 1.84
CA ALA A 271 -9.00 -7.09 1.81
C ALA A 271 -8.96 -8.28 2.80
N GLY A 272 -7.84 -8.46 3.50
CA GLY A 272 -7.58 -9.56 4.43
C GLY A 272 -7.96 -9.26 5.89
N PRO A 273 -7.73 -10.19 6.82
CA PRO A 273 -7.97 -9.98 8.25
C PRO A 273 -6.98 -8.98 8.88
N THR A 274 -7.36 -8.33 9.98
CA THR A 274 -6.52 -7.36 10.69
C THR A 274 -5.28 -8.02 11.32
N VAL A 275 -4.14 -7.31 11.28
CA VAL A 275 -2.86 -7.75 11.84
C VAL A 275 -2.54 -7.01 13.14
N CYS A 276 -1.74 -7.60 14.01
CA CYS A 276 -1.41 -6.95 15.28
C CYS A 276 -0.25 -5.96 15.10
N SER A 277 -0.40 -4.75 15.67
CA SER A 277 0.64 -3.71 15.61
C SER A 277 1.88 -4.02 16.48
N ALA A 278 1.76 -4.97 17.42
CA ALA A 278 2.88 -5.39 18.23
C ALA A 278 3.77 -6.38 17.46
N VAL A 279 5.08 -6.21 17.62
CA VAL A 279 6.09 -7.17 17.19
C VAL A 279 6.52 -7.97 18.43
N PRO A 280 6.63 -9.31 18.37
CA PRO A 280 7.13 -10.11 19.50
C PRO A 280 8.44 -9.55 20.04
N GLY A 281 8.56 -9.45 21.36
CA GLY A 281 9.71 -8.82 22.00
C GLY A 281 11.01 -9.50 21.57
N MET A 282 11.95 -8.78 20.95
CA MET A 282 13.24 -9.34 20.55
C MET A 282 14.12 -9.56 21.78
N GLY A 283 14.03 -10.73 22.41
CA GLY A 283 14.91 -11.19 23.48
C GLY A 283 15.90 -12.22 22.96
N ALA A 284 17.10 -11.81 22.52
CA ALA A 284 18.18 -12.75 22.19
C ALA A 284 18.82 -13.35 23.46
N MET A 285 18.05 -14.11 24.23
CA MET A 285 18.55 -14.91 25.37
C MET A 285 18.72 -16.37 24.90
N PRO A 286 19.72 -17.13 25.36
CA PRO A 286 19.77 -18.55 25.05
C PRO A 286 18.61 -19.28 25.74
N GLU A 287 17.89 -20.13 25.01
CA GLU A 287 16.80 -20.96 25.51
C GLU A 287 17.22 -21.74 26.76
N LEU A 288 16.31 -21.88 27.74
CA LEU A 288 16.50 -22.74 28.92
C LEU A 288 15.45 -23.86 28.93
N CYS A 289 15.78 -25.03 29.47
CA CYS A 289 14.81 -26.13 29.62
C CYS A 289 13.82 -25.84 30.78
N ASN A 290 13.01 -24.78 30.68
CA ASN A 290 12.11 -24.26 31.72
C ASN A 290 10.62 -24.26 31.31
N GLY A 291 10.28 -24.59 30.06
CA GLY A 291 8.92 -24.59 29.53
C GLY A 291 8.36 -23.21 29.16
N LEU A 292 9.22 -22.23 28.93
CA LEU A 292 8.94 -20.90 28.41
C LEU A 292 9.79 -20.69 27.15
N ASP A 293 9.26 -19.97 26.17
CA ASP A 293 9.97 -19.50 24.99
C ASP A 293 10.82 -18.28 25.42
N ASP A 294 12.10 -18.52 25.73
CA ASP A 294 13.03 -17.53 26.29
C ASP A 294 13.75 -16.73 25.19
N ASP A 295 13.78 -17.22 23.95
CA ASP A 295 14.48 -16.61 22.81
C ASP A 295 13.58 -16.06 21.68
N CYS A 296 12.26 -16.22 21.83
CA CYS A 296 11.22 -15.62 21.01
C CYS A 296 11.17 -16.11 19.56
N ASP A 297 11.59 -17.35 19.31
CA ASP A 297 11.52 -17.97 17.98
C ASP A 297 10.19 -18.71 17.71
N GLY A 298 9.34 -18.83 18.74
CA GLY A 298 7.99 -19.40 18.66
C GLY A 298 7.92 -20.90 18.93
N GLU A 299 9.04 -21.55 19.23
CA GLU A 299 9.10 -22.90 19.78
C GLU A 299 9.46 -22.82 21.28
N THR A 300 9.27 -23.92 22.02
CA THR A 300 9.64 -23.98 23.45
C THR A 300 10.63 -25.12 23.67
N ASP A 301 11.76 -24.82 24.29
CA ASP A 301 12.85 -25.73 24.65
C ASP A 301 13.45 -26.53 23.46
N GLU A 302 13.64 -25.87 22.31
CA GLU A 302 13.96 -26.40 20.98
C GLU A 302 15.46 -26.59 20.68
N GLU A 303 16.35 -26.07 21.53
CA GLU A 303 17.80 -26.19 21.35
C GLU A 303 18.26 -27.66 21.23
N ALA A 304 19.26 -27.89 20.37
CA ALA A 304 19.66 -29.23 19.93
C ALA A 304 20.08 -30.18 21.07
N GLN A 305 20.48 -29.63 22.22
CA GLN A 305 20.86 -30.39 23.42
C GLN A 305 19.67 -31.06 24.15
N TRP A 306 18.42 -30.68 23.84
CA TRP A 306 17.20 -31.25 24.39
C TRP A 306 16.31 -31.93 23.34
N ALA A 307 16.82 -32.22 22.14
CA ALA A 307 16.07 -32.87 21.06
C ALA A 307 15.39 -34.21 21.43
N ASN A 308 15.82 -34.84 22.53
CA ASN A 308 15.21 -36.06 23.07
C ASN A 308 14.14 -35.80 24.15
N LYS A 309 13.84 -34.55 24.53
CA LYS A 309 12.77 -34.19 25.48
C LYS A 309 11.43 -34.76 24.99
N ASN A 310 10.64 -35.33 25.89
CA ASN A 310 9.40 -36.06 25.59
C ASN A 310 9.57 -37.30 24.68
N THR A 311 10.80 -37.72 24.34
CA THR A 311 11.05 -39.01 23.71
C THR A 311 11.22 -40.11 24.75
N LEU A 312 10.93 -41.34 24.33
CA LEU A 312 10.96 -42.51 25.20
C LEU A 312 12.41 -42.80 25.63
N CYS A 313 12.65 -42.77 26.94
CA CYS A 313 13.88 -43.26 27.54
C CYS A 313 13.64 -44.63 28.19
N THR A 314 14.63 -45.51 28.10
CA THR A 314 14.60 -46.82 28.78
C THR A 314 15.83 -46.95 29.67
N VAL A 315 15.63 -47.29 30.94
CA VAL A 315 16.70 -47.52 31.92
C VAL A 315 16.57 -48.92 32.52
N GLY A 316 17.69 -49.60 32.71
CA GLY A 316 17.74 -51.01 33.12
C GLY A 316 17.78 -51.98 31.92
N THR A 317 18.24 -53.21 32.17
CA THR A 317 18.33 -54.32 31.21
C THR A 317 17.42 -55.46 31.67
N GLY A 318 16.90 -56.27 30.73
CA GLY A 318 16.05 -57.42 31.07
C GLY A 318 14.72 -57.06 31.72
N ALA A 319 14.26 -57.86 32.68
CA ALA A 319 13.03 -57.64 33.45
C ALA A 319 13.06 -56.35 34.31
N CYS A 320 14.24 -55.78 34.55
CA CYS A 320 14.44 -54.52 35.25
C CYS A 320 14.28 -53.28 34.37
N GLN A 321 14.09 -53.43 33.06
CA GLN A 321 13.88 -52.32 32.15
C GLN A 321 12.63 -51.54 32.56
N ARG A 322 12.78 -50.23 32.73
CA ARG A 322 11.69 -49.27 32.97
C ARG A 322 11.75 -48.21 31.89
N SER A 323 10.60 -47.91 31.30
CA SER A 323 10.45 -46.89 30.28
C SER A 323 9.89 -45.63 30.92
N GLY A 324 10.49 -44.49 30.62
CA GLY A 324 10.04 -43.16 31.01
C GLY A 324 10.16 -42.20 29.84
N LEU A 325 10.08 -40.91 30.13
CA LEU A 325 10.34 -39.84 29.16
C LEU A 325 11.58 -39.07 29.60
N TYR A 326 12.36 -38.59 28.63
CA TYR A 326 13.38 -37.59 28.91
C TYR A 326 12.70 -36.27 29.30
N VAL A 327 13.02 -35.77 30.50
CA VAL A 327 12.48 -34.54 31.09
C VAL A 327 13.61 -33.60 31.51
N CYS A 328 13.31 -32.30 31.63
CA CYS A 328 14.28 -31.30 32.11
C CYS A 328 14.77 -31.64 33.51
N ASP A 329 16.04 -31.38 33.80
CA ASP A 329 16.60 -31.51 35.15
C ASP A 329 16.39 -30.21 35.94
N PRO A 330 15.55 -30.20 37.00
CA PRO A 330 15.32 -29.01 37.83
C PRO A 330 16.58 -28.50 38.56
N GLY A 331 17.63 -29.32 38.66
CA GLY A 331 18.91 -28.95 39.27
C GLY A 331 19.95 -28.41 38.28
N ASN A 332 19.68 -28.50 36.97
CA ASN A 332 20.53 -27.94 35.92
C ASN A 332 19.72 -27.63 34.64
N PRO A 333 19.00 -26.49 34.62
CA PRO A 333 18.14 -26.09 33.49
C PRO A 333 18.89 -25.88 32.16
N ALA A 334 20.21 -25.69 32.21
CA ALA A 334 21.09 -25.56 31.05
C ALA A 334 21.82 -26.88 30.69
N GLY A 335 21.45 -28.01 31.31
CA GLY A 335 22.07 -29.32 31.10
C GLY A 335 21.20 -30.30 30.28
N PRO A 336 21.71 -31.50 29.94
CA PRO A 336 20.96 -32.48 29.15
C PRO A 336 19.75 -33.04 29.90
N THR A 337 18.74 -33.49 29.15
CA THR A 337 17.54 -34.11 29.71
C THR A 337 17.87 -35.41 30.48
N ARG A 338 17.09 -35.71 31.52
CA ARG A 338 17.22 -36.95 32.31
C ARG A 338 15.98 -37.84 32.17
N CYS A 339 16.15 -39.15 32.34
CA CYS A 339 15.02 -40.08 32.28
C CYS A 339 14.12 -39.95 33.50
N SER A 340 12.80 -39.91 33.31
CA SER A 340 11.80 -39.71 34.37
C SER A 340 11.60 -40.91 35.30
N VAL A 341 12.30 -42.02 35.08
CA VAL A 341 12.16 -43.28 35.84
C VAL A 341 13.53 -43.86 36.21
N GLN A 342 13.58 -44.73 37.23
CA GLN A 342 14.78 -45.46 37.67
C GLN A 342 14.64 -46.98 37.39
N PRO A 343 15.74 -47.75 37.25
CA PRO A 343 15.70 -49.20 36.99
C PRO A 343 15.00 -50.02 38.08
N GLY A 344 14.39 -51.16 37.71
CA GLY A 344 13.81 -52.12 38.65
C GLY A 344 14.84 -52.88 39.50
N MET A 345 14.43 -53.45 40.64
CA MET A 345 15.29 -54.29 41.49
C MET A 345 15.45 -55.71 40.89
N PRO A 346 16.67 -56.29 40.87
CA PRO A 346 16.95 -57.61 40.29
C PRO A 346 16.38 -58.78 41.11
N GLY A 347 15.88 -59.81 40.41
CA GLY A 347 15.35 -61.07 40.94
C GLY A 347 16.37 -62.23 40.89
N THR A 348 15.89 -63.47 40.87
CA THR A 348 16.71 -64.71 40.66
C THR A 348 16.27 -65.41 39.38
N GLU A 349 17.22 -65.89 38.58
CA GLU A 349 17.01 -66.41 37.23
C GLU A 349 16.20 -67.73 37.15
N VAL A 350 15.37 -67.88 36.12
CA VAL A 350 14.51 -69.05 35.81
C VAL A 350 14.42 -69.21 34.29
N CYS A 351 14.43 -70.44 33.75
CA CYS A 351 14.39 -70.75 32.29
C CYS A 351 13.03 -70.39 31.67
N ASP A 352 12.75 -69.10 31.53
CA ASP A 352 11.51 -68.54 31.01
C ASP A 352 11.74 -67.57 29.84
N GLY A 353 12.98 -67.43 29.39
CA GLY A 353 13.36 -66.57 28.28
C GLY A 353 13.48 -65.10 28.66
N LEU A 354 13.52 -64.76 29.95
CA LEU A 354 13.67 -63.41 30.47
C LEU A 354 14.87 -63.31 31.42
N ASP A 355 15.68 -62.27 31.23
CA ASP A 355 16.74 -61.83 32.14
C ASP A 355 16.11 -61.29 33.44
N ASN A 356 15.88 -62.17 34.41
CA ASN A 356 15.14 -61.92 35.65
C ASN A 356 16.03 -61.36 36.76
N ASP A 357 17.34 -61.59 36.71
CA ASP A 357 18.32 -61.00 37.64
C ASP A 357 19.06 -59.76 37.08
N CYS A 358 18.75 -59.38 35.85
CA CYS A 358 19.06 -58.09 35.23
C CYS A 358 20.57 -57.86 35.04
N ASP A 359 21.33 -58.93 34.84
CA ASP A 359 22.77 -58.88 34.59
C ASP A 359 23.13 -58.73 33.10
N GLY A 360 22.13 -58.84 32.22
CA GLY A 360 22.24 -58.67 30.77
C GLY A 360 22.43 -59.97 29.99
N LEU A 361 22.37 -61.13 30.64
CA LEU A 361 22.29 -62.45 30.03
C LEU A 361 20.88 -63.04 30.23
N THR A 362 20.48 -64.03 29.45
CA THR A 362 19.13 -64.62 29.52
C THR A 362 19.27 -66.13 29.66
N ASP A 363 18.67 -66.70 30.71
CA ASP A 363 18.67 -68.14 31.02
C ASP A 363 20.08 -68.80 31.03
N GLU A 364 21.11 -68.11 31.50
CA GLU A 364 22.53 -68.52 31.41
C GLU A 364 22.92 -69.70 32.30
N ASP A 365 22.07 -70.09 33.24
CA ASP A 365 22.27 -71.22 34.14
C ASP A 365 21.98 -72.61 33.50
N TRP A 366 21.57 -72.68 32.21
CA TRP A 366 21.27 -73.94 31.49
C TRP A 366 22.23 -74.24 30.31
N PRO A 367 23.25 -75.11 30.50
CA PRO A 367 24.38 -75.27 29.57
C PRO A 367 24.07 -75.82 28.17
N THR A 368 22.90 -76.45 27.95
CA THR A 368 22.54 -77.10 26.67
C THR A 368 21.46 -76.34 25.90
N LEU A 369 20.98 -75.22 26.43
CA LEU A 369 19.95 -74.38 25.81
C LEU A 369 20.53 -73.73 24.54
N GLY A 370 19.84 -73.90 23.41
CA GLY A 370 20.28 -73.37 22.10
C GLY A 370 21.13 -74.32 21.24
N GLU A 371 21.49 -75.52 21.71
CA GLU A 371 22.16 -76.52 20.86
C GLU A 371 21.19 -77.17 19.83
N VAL A 372 21.70 -77.58 18.66
CA VAL A 372 20.90 -78.02 17.49
C VAL A 372 20.57 -79.53 17.52
N CYS A 373 19.33 -79.90 17.17
CA CYS A 373 18.85 -81.29 17.00
C CYS A 373 18.19 -81.51 15.61
N THR A 374 18.15 -82.73 15.03
CA THR A 374 17.59 -82.96 13.66
C THR A 374 16.74 -84.24 13.51
N VAL A 375 15.65 -84.17 12.70
CA VAL A 375 14.66 -85.25 12.42
C VAL A 375 14.12 -85.22 10.95
N GLY A 376 14.13 -86.33 10.18
CA GLY A 376 13.54 -86.45 8.79
C GLY A 376 14.54 -86.77 7.64
N THR A 377 14.10 -86.92 6.37
CA THR A 377 14.97 -87.18 5.16
C THR A 377 14.38 -86.59 3.85
N GLY A 378 15.18 -85.94 2.99
CA GLY A 378 14.76 -85.23 1.76
C GLY A 378 14.25 -83.79 1.99
N SER A 379 13.44 -83.24 1.08
CA SER A 379 12.65 -81.99 1.28
C SER A 379 11.75 -82.07 2.52
N CYS A 380 11.52 -83.29 3.01
CA CYS A 380 10.80 -83.65 4.22
C CYS A 380 11.71 -83.69 5.50
N THR A 381 12.92 -83.07 5.51
CA THR A 381 13.81 -82.92 6.70
C THR A 381 13.46 -81.73 7.60
N GLN A 382 13.51 -81.88 8.92
CA GLN A 382 13.37 -80.78 9.88
C GLN A 382 14.51 -80.73 10.92
N ARG A 383 15.02 -79.53 11.22
CA ARG A 383 15.96 -79.27 12.32
C ARG A 383 15.24 -78.52 13.43
N GLY A 384 15.53 -78.86 14.69
CA GLY A 384 15.08 -78.15 15.87
C GLY A 384 16.27 -77.71 16.73
N THR A 385 15.97 -77.10 17.86
CA THR A 385 16.93 -76.69 18.89
C THR A 385 16.42 -77.12 20.26
N PHE A 386 17.31 -77.31 21.22
CA PHE A 386 16.92 -77.52 22.61
C PHE A 386 16.36 -76.22 23.20
N VAL A 387 15.09 -76.25 23.66
CA VAL A 387 14.32 -75.12 24.20
C VAL A 387 13.82 -75.42 25.63
N CYS A 388 13.53 -74.39 26.45
CA CYS A 388 12.98 -74.56 27.80
C CYS A 388 11.63 -75.31 27.75
N ASP A 389 11.42 -76.25 28.68
CA ASP A 389 10.15 -76.97 28.80
C ASP A 389 9.16 -76.15 29.65
N ALA A 390 8.15 -75.59 29.00
CA ALA A 390 7.11 -74.80 29.65
C ALA A 390 6.32 -75.54 30.75
N ALA A 391 6.40 -76.88 30.81
CA ALA A 391 5.78 -77.67 31.86
C ALA A 391 6.65 -77.81 33.13
N ASN A 392 7.95 -77.52 33.07
CA ASN A 392 8.86 -77.56 34.21
C ASN A 392 10.04 -76.56 34.05
N PRO A 393 9.84 -75.28 34.42
CA PRO A 393 10.82 -74.20 34.24
C PRO A 393 12.14 -74.37 35.02
N SER A 394 12.19 -75.32 35.96
CA SER A 394 13.38 -75.66 36.74
C SER A 394 14.10 -76.94 36.25
N GLY A 395 13.69 -77.52 35.10
CA GLY A 395 14.23 -78.76 34.53
C GLY A 395 15.17 -78.56 33.32
N PRO A 396 15.68 -79.65 32.69
CA PRO A 396 16.54 -79.60 31.48
C PRO A 396 15.76 -79.37 30.16
N ALA A 397 16.42 -78.81 29.13
CA ALA A 397 15.83 -78.41 27.83
C ALA A 397 15.46 -79.57 26.86
N VAL A 398 14.47 -79.36 25.96
CA VAL A 398 13.86 -80.36 25.03
C VAL A 398 13.89 -79.94 23.54
N CYS A 399 13.91 -80.89 22.58
CA CYS A 399 14.06 -80.61 21.12
C CYS A 399 12.73 -80.21 20.43
N SER A 400 12.76 -79.16 19.60
CA SER A 400 11.56 -78.47 19.09
C SER A 400 10.95 -78.94 17.73
N ALA A 401 11.43 -80.01 17.07
CA ALA A 401 11.07 -80.32 15.66
C ALA A 401 10.30 -81.65 15.40
N THR A 402 9.49 -81.72 14.31
CA THR A 402 8.75 -82.92 13.80
C THR A 402 8.66 -82.99 12.24
N PRO A 403 8.66 -84.18 11.56
CA PRO A 403 8.76 -84.29 10.08
C PRO A 403 7.46 -84.02 9.26
N LEU A 404 7.58 -83.50 8.00
CA LEU A 404 6.46 -83.16 7.07
C LEU A 404 6.01 -84.30 6.12
N ALA A 405 4.81 -84.18 5.49
CA ALA A 405 4.17 -85.18 4.59
C ALA A 405 4.05 -84.74 3.09
N PRO A 406 4.15 -85.65 2.08
CA PRO A 406 4.28 -85.33 0.64
C PRO A 406 2.96 -85.14 -0.18
N SER A 407 3.00 -84.46 -1.35
CA SER A 407 1.84 -84.11 -2.23
C SER A 407 2.16 -84.12 -3.76
N THR A 408 1.18 -84.30 -4.68
CA THR A 408 1.41 -84.48 -6.15
C THR A 408 1.89 -83.24 -6.95
N GLU A 409 2.68 -83.46 -8.01
CA GLU A 409 3.38 -82.44 -8.84
C GLU A 409 2.53 -81.49 -9.74
N VAL A 410 3.01 -80.25 -9.90
CA VAL A 410 2.49 -79.14 -10.73
C VAL A 410 3.65 -78.34 -11.35
N CYS A 411 3.43 -77.60 -12.47
CA CYS A 411 4.49 -76.82 -13.16
C CYS A 411 4.92 -75.56 -12.38
N ASP A 412 5.63 -75.75 -11.28
CA ASP A 412 6.09 -74.70 -10.37
C ASP A 412 7.59 -74.75 -10.03
N GLY A 413 8.29 -75.81 -10.43
CA GLY A 413 9.73 -75.97 -10.28
C GLY A 413 10.19 -76.56 -8.93
N LEU A 414 9.34 -77.28 -8.19
CA LEU A 414 9.67 -77.96 -6.92
C LEU A 414 9.36 -79.48 -6.95
N ASP A 415 10.04 -80.27 -6.09
CA ASP A 415 9.79 -81.73 -5.86
C ASP A 415 8.81 -81.87 -4.69
N ASN A 416 7.53 -81.69 -5.02
CA ASN A 416 6.38 -81.63 -4.13
C ASN A 416 5.96 -83.01 -3.58
N ASP A 417 6.27 -84.12 -4.26
CA ASP A 417 5.93 -85.47 -3.80
C ASP A 417 7.06 -86.22 -3.06
N CYS A 418 8.17 -85.51 -2.78
CA CYS A 418 9.35 -86.00 -2.05
C CYS A 418 9.94 -87.28 -2.70
N ASP A 419 9.87 -87.41 -4.03
CA ASP A 419 10.36 -88.59 -4.78
C ASP A 419 11.72 -88.39 -5.48
N GLY A 420 12.17 -87.14 -5.64
CA GLY A 420 13.49 -86.77 -6.14
C GLY A 420 13.58 -86.20 -7.56
N LEU A 421 12.47 -85.92 -8.26
CA LEU A 421 12.42 -85.28 -9.60
C LEU A 421 11.58 -83.97 -9.58
N THR A 422 11.64 -83.14 -10.63
CA THR A 422 10.99 -81.82 -10.64
C THR A 422 10.32 -81.55 -11.99
N ASP A 423 9.03 -81.16 -11.95
CA ASP A 423 8.24 -80.62 -13.06
C ASP A 423 7.99 -81.57 -14.28
N GLU A 424 7.83 -82.88 -14.05
CA GLU A 424 7.70 -83.89 -15.10
C GLU A 424 6.24 -84.19 -15.56
N GLY A 425 5.68 -83.34 -16.45
CA GLY A 425 4.33 -83.54 -17.01
C GLY A 425 4.22 -83.53 -18.55
N PRO A 426 3.32 -84.35 -19.16
CA PRO A 426 3.22 -84.49 -20.62
C PRO A 426 2.53 -83.33 -21.38
N LEU A 427 1.94 -82.35 -20.69
CA LEU A 427 1.16 -81.26 -21.31
C LEU A 427 2.00 -80.01 -21.68
N TRP A 428 3.28 -79.94 -21.32
CA TRP A 428 4.14 -78.72 -21.36
C TRP A 428 5.49 -78.99 -22.05
N ALA A 429 5.48 -79.93 -23.01
CA ALA A 429 6.66 -80.44 -23.71
C ALA A 429 7.36 -79.46 -24.70
N ASN A 430 6.75 -78.31 -25.03
CA ASN A 430 7.27 -77.29 -25.96
C ASN A 430 7.64 -75.95 -25.26
N LYS A 431 7.73 -75.96 -23.91
CA LYS A 431 8.18 -74.81 -23.11
C LYS A 431 9.63 -74.45 -23.48
N GLY A 432 9.81 -73.32 -24.17
CA GLY A 432 11.13 -72.81 -24.61
C GLY A 432 11.35 -72.61 -26.13
N ASP A 433 10.38 -72.90 -27.00
CA ASP A 433 10.50 -72.73 -28.47
C ASP A 433 10.17 -71.29 -28.99
N ILE A 434 10.63 -70.87 -30.18
CA ILE A 434 10.57 -69.47 -30.73
C ILE A 434 9.35 -69.22 -31.68
N CYS A 435 8.76 -68.01 -31.72
CA CYS A 435 7.60 -67.57 -32.55
C CYS A 435 7.75 -66.12 -33.16
N GLN A 436 7.07 -65.74 -34.28
CA GLN A 436 7.23 -64.43 -34.99
C GLN A 436 5.90 -63.78 -35.52
N ALA A 437 5.80 -62.43 -35.62
CA ALA A 437 4.64 -61.65 -36.12
C ALA A 437 4.98 -60.29 -36.85
N GLY A 438 4.48 -60.06 -38.08
CA GLY A 438 4.55 -58.80 -38.89
C GLY A 438 5.39 -58.86 -40.21
N THR A 439 5.25 -57.91 -41.17
CA THR A 439 6.05 -57.84 -42.43
C THR A 439 6.25 -56.39 -42.92
N GLY A 440 7.47 -56.01 -43.35
CA GLY A 440 7.82 -54.65 -43.78
C GLY A 440 8.51 -53.84 -42.68
N ALA A 441 8.45 -52.49 -42.71
CA ALA A 441 8.97 -51.63 -41.63
C ALA A 441 8.27 -51.82 -40.26
N CYS A 442 7.36 -52.82 -40.13
CA CYS A 442 6.55 -53.13 -38.94
C CYS A 442 6.59 -54.63 -38.51
N GLN A 443 7.76 -55.29 -38.38
CA GLN A 443 7.92 -56.74 -38.07
C GLN A 443 8.62 -57.06 -36.71
N ALA A 444 8.13 -58.03 -35.89
CA ALA A 444 8.65 -58.41 -34.52
C ALA A 444 8.63 -59.93 -34.14
N VAL A 445 9.44 -60.40 -33.15
CA VAL A 445 9.73 -61.84 -32.80
C VAL A 445 9.71 -62.14 -31.27
N GLY A 446 9.25 -63.34 -30.80
CA GLY A 446 9.14 -63.77 -29.37
C GLY A 446 9.27 -65.32 -29.11
N ASN A 447 8.97 -65.84 -27.89
CA ASN A 447 9.10 -67.27 -27.49
C ASN A 447 7.85 -67.84 -26.76
N TYR A 448 7.68 -69.18 -26.68
CA TYR A 448 6.61 -69.89 -25.97
C TYR A 448 6.91 -70.15 -24.48
N ILE A 449 6.05 -69.68 -23.57
CA ILE A 449 6.18 -69.76 -22.09
C ILE A 449 4.92 -70.34 -21.41
N CYS A 450 5.04 -70.81 -20.14
CA CYS A 450 3.88 -71.22 -19.33
C CYS A 450 2.95 -70.04 -19.08
N ASP A 451 1.65 -70.27 -19.19
CA ASP A 451 0.63 -69.24 -18.96
C ASP A 451 0.43 -69.03 -17.45
N PRO A 452 0.79 -67.85 -16.88
CA PRO A 452 0.61 -67.57 -15.46
C PRO A 452 -0.87 -67.54 -15.02
N ALA A 453 -1.82 -67.47 -15.97
CA ALA A 453 -3.25 -67.46 -15.70
C ALA A 453 -3.89 -68.87 -15.62
N ASP A 454 -3.20 -69.93 -16.08
CA ASP A 454 -3.64 -71.33 -15.94
C ASP A 454 -2.42 -72.29 -15.83
N PRO A 455 -1.92 -72.56 -14.61
CA PRO A 455 -0.79 -73.47 -14.36
C PRO A 455 -1.03 -74.93 -14.74
N SER A 456 -2.25 -75.28 -15.18
CA SER A 456 -2.62 -76.62 -15.65
C SER A 456 -2.85 -76.71 -17.17
N GLY A 457 -2.65 -75.62 -17.94
CA GLY A 457 -2.86 -75.51 -19.39
C GLY A 457 -1.58 -75.47 -20.28
N PRO A 458 -1.70 -75.39 -21.62
CA PRO A 458 -0.57 -75.35 -22.58
C PRO A 458 0.11 -73.95 -22.73
N THR A 459 1.28 -73.87 -23.38
CA THR A 459 2.17 -72.66 -23.48
C THR A 459 1.77 -71.60 -24.55
N ILE A 460 2.11 -70.29 -24.35
CA ILE A 460 1.72 -69.12 -25.20
C ILE A 460 2.91 -68.25 -25.73
N CYS A 461 2.73 -67.50 -26.84
CA CYS A 461 3.76 -66.71 -27.58
C CYS A 461 3.79 -65.19 -27.23
N SER A 462 4.96 -64.55 -27.22
CA SER A 462 5.21 -63.25 -26.56
C SER A 462 5.43 -61.96 -27.42
N ALA A 463 4.83 -61.72 -28.62
CA ALA A 463 5.10 -60.50 -29.48
C ALA A 463 3.89 -59.86 -30.26
N GLN A 464 3.86 -58.51 -30.55
CA GLN A 464 2.83 -57.69 -31.31
C GLN A 464 3.37 -56.38 -32.07
N PRO A 465 2.77 -55.82 -33.21
CA PRO A 465 3.25 -54.64 -34.06
C PRO A 465 2.38 -53.29 -34.15
N SER A 466 2.91 -52.13 -34.69
CA SER A 466 2.47 -50.67 -34.60
C SER A 466 1.79 -49.93 -35.84
N ASN A 467 1.37 -48.62 -35.76
CA ASN A 467 0.49 -47.80 -36.71
C ASN A 467 1.10 -46.51 -37.45
N SER A 468 0.48 -46.03 -38.58
CA SER A 468 0.96 -45.16 -39.74
C SER A 468 0.53 -43.63 -39.87
N LEU A 469 1.04 -42.86 -40.89
CA LEU A 469 0.79 -41.41 -41.25
C LEU A 469 0.30 -41.18 -42.73
N THR A 470 0.11 -39.94 -43.28
CA THR A 470 -0.60 -39.55 -44.57
C THR A 470 0.27 -38.84 -45.66
N GLU A 471 0.03 -39.06 -46.97
CA GLU A 471 0.77 -38.63 -48.21
C GLU A 471 0.77 -37.13 -48.66
N ILE A 472 1.82 -36.70 -49.43
CA ILE A 472 1.99 -35.39 -50.13
C ILE A 472 2.67 -35.54 -51.51
N CYS A 473 2.38 -34.67 -52.51
CA CYS A 473 2.93 -34.76 -53.90
C CYS A 473 4.45 -34.48 -53.98
N ASN A 474 5.26 -35.49 -53.66
CA ASN A 474 6.72 -35.41 -53.54
C ASN A 474 7.48 -36.65 -54.08
N GLY A 475 6.78 -37.72 -54.47
CA GLY A 475 7.33 -38.96 -55.02
C GLY A 475 7.76 -40.06 -54.03
N ILE A 476 7.21 -40.15 -52.80
CA ILE A 476 7.45 -41.22 -51.78
C ILE A 476 6.12 -41.80 -51.23
N ASP A 477 6.13 -43.07 -50.76
CA ASP A 477 5.01 -43.82 -50.14
C ASP A 477 5.09 -43.75 -48.60
N ASP A 478 4.30 -42.87 -47.98
CA ASP A 478 4.44 -42.41 -46.59
C ASP A 478 3.47 -43.11 -45.60
N ASP A 479 2.43 -43.79 -46.09
CA ASP A 479 1.41 -44.52 -45.31
C ASP A 479 1.55 -46.05 -45.39
N CYS A 480 2.52 -46.53 -46.18
CA CYS A 480 2.91 -47.93 -46.34
C CYS A 480 1.86 -48.80 -47.03
N ASP A 481 1.07 -48.23 -47.95
CA ASP A 481 0.07 -48.94 -48.75
C ASP A 481 0.59 -49.44 -50.13
N GLY A 482 1.72 -48.91 -50.62
CA GLY A 482 2.40 -49.37 -51.84
C GLY A 482 2.19 -48.56 -53.12
N LEU A 483 1.58 -47.35 -53.10
CA LEU A 483 1.43 -46.44 -54.26
C LEU A 483 2.17 -45.09 -54.03
N THR A 484 2.25 -44.20 -55.04
CA THR A 484 3.02 -42.94 -54.94
C THR A 484 2.25 -41.77 -55.59
N ASP A 485 1.86 -40.77 -54.78
CA ASP A 485 1.17 -39.50 -55.14
C ASP A 485 -0.19 -39.63 -55.87
N GLU A 486 -1.18 -40.33 -55.29
CA GLU A 486 -2.43 -40.74 -55.97
C GLU A 486 -3.73 -39.96 -55.65
N GLU A 487 -3.67 -38.81 -54.96
CA GLU A 487 -4.88 -38.09 -54.51
C GLU A 487 -5.58 -37.29 -55.66
N PRO A 488 -6.94 -37.18 -55.69
CA PRO A 488 -7.72 -36.72 -56.85
C PRO A 488 -7.55 -35.26 -57.33
N GLN A 489 -6.78 -34.42 -56.64
CA GLN A 489 -6.70 -32.97 -56.88
C GLN A 489 -5.69 -32.53 -57.96
N TRP A 490 -4.95 -33.46 -58.58
CA TRP A 490 -3.92 -33.19 -59.61
C TRP A 490 -4.15 -33.93 -60.95
N ALA A 491 -5.41 -34.07 -61.36
CA ALA A 491 -5.82 -34.92 -62.49
C ALA A 491 -5.55 -34.35 -63.91
N ASP A 492 -5.21 -33.08 -64.07
CA ASP A 492 -5.07 -32.33 -65.35
C ASP A 492 -3.61 -32.07 -65.77
N LEU A 493 -2.66 -32.74 -65.12
CA LEU A 493 -1.24 -32.68 -65.43
C LEU A 493 -0.94 -33.35 -66.80
N GLY A 494 -0.92 -32.54 -67.87
CA GLY A 494 -0.61 -32.95 -69.25
C GLY A 494 -1.45 -32.33 -70.39
N ASP A 495 -2.40 -31.42 -70.10
CA ASP A 495 -3.38 -30.85 -71.07
C ASP A 495 -2.87 -29.70 -71.99
N VAL A 496 -3.61 -29.28 -73.05
CA VAL A 496 -3.20 -28.35 -74.16
C VAL A 496 -3.76 -26.89 -74.01
N CYS A 497 -3.08 -25.82 -74.52
CA CYS A 497 -3.39 -24.36 -74.32
C CYS A 497 -2.93 -23.41 -75.52
N GLN A 498 -3.31 -22.10 -75.67
CA GLN A 498 -3.06 -21.22 -76.89
C GLN A 498 -2.66 -19.72 -76.65
N ALA A 499 -1.99 -19.02 -77.61
CA ALA A 499 -1.58 -17.58 -77.58
C ALA A 499 -1.49 -16.82 -78.97
N GLY A 500 -2.07 -15.60 -79.10
CA GLY A 500 -2.02 -14.65 -80.26
C GLY A 500 -3.38 -14.08 -80.76
N THR A 501 -3.42 -13.07 -81.64
CA THR A 501 -4.67 -12.53 -82.27
C THR A 501 -4.43 -11.96 -83.68
N GLY A 502 -5.40 -12.03 -84.59
CA GLY A 502 -5.23 -11.64 -86.00
C GLY A 502 -4.47 -12.68 -86.83
N ALA A 503 -3.78 -12.27 -87.90
CA ALA A 503 -3.10 -13.18 -88.85
C ALA A 503 -1.91 -14.01 -88.26
N CYS A 504 -1.64 -13.97 -86.94
CA CYS A 504 -0.40 -14.48 -86.32
C CYS A 504 -0.51 -15.52 -85.14
N LEU A 505 -1.63 -16.21 -84.89
CA LEU A 505 -1.94 -17.11 -83.71
C LEU A 505 -1.15 -18.48 -83.56
N ALA A 506 -0.82 -18.97 -82.32
CA ALA A 506 -0.11 -20.27 -81.99
C ALA A 506 -0.57 -21.07 -80.69
N VAL A 507 -0.17 -22.37 -80.45
CA VAL A 507 -0.70 -23.38 -79.43
C VAL A 507 0.39 -24.23 -78.64
N GLY A 508 0.22 -24.59 -77.32
CA GLY A 508 1.15 -25.30 -76.35
C GLY A 508 0.50 -26.24 -75.27
N VAL A 509 1.16 -26.68 -74.15
CA VAL A 509 0.67 -27.67 -73.09
C VAL A 509 0.97 -27.31 -71.59
N LYS A 510 0.31 -27.96 -70.60
CA LYS A 510 0.25 -27.69 -69.14
C LYS A 510 1.24 -28.48 -68.24
N ILE A 511 1.92 -27.84 -67.26
CA ILE A 511 2.95 -28.43 -66.35
C ILE A 511 2.83 -28.02 -64.85
N CYS A 512 3.41 -28.79 -63.91
CA CYS A 512 3.48 -28.48 -62.46
C CYS A 512 4.26 -27.20 -62.14
N ASP A 513 3.78 -26.45 -61.15
CA ASP A 513 4.43 -25.25 -60.63
C ASP A 513 5.33 -25.59 -59.44
N ALA A 514 6.66 -25.47 -59.64
CA ALA A 514 7.66 -25.76 -58.62
C ALA A 514 7.69 -24.75 -57.45
N SER A 515 6.82 -23.74 -57.44
CA SER A 515 6.74 -22.72 -56.40
C SER A 515 5.53 -22.86 -55.45
N ALA A 516 4.64 -23.84 -55.65
CA ALA A 516 3.51 -24.12 -54.75
C ALA A 516 3.08 -25.61 -54.78
N PRO A 517 3.57 -26.47 -53.87
CA PRO A 517 3.31 -27.92 -53.84
C PRO A 517 1.85 -28.36 -53.58
N ALA A 518 0.93 -27.41 -53.46
CA ALA A 518 -0.52 -27.64 -53.32
C ALA A 518 -1.37 -26.81 -54.31
N GLY A 519 -0.79 -26.25 -55.41
CA GLY A 519 -1.47 -25.34 -56.39
C GLY A 519 -1.56 -25.82 -57.86
N PRO A 520 -2.18 -25.06 -58.80
CA PRO A 520 -2.53 -25.47 -60.20
C PRO A 520 -1.45 -25.25 -61.32
N THR A 521 -1.67 -25.75 -62.57
CA THR A 521 -0.68 -25.92 -63.70
C THR A 521 -0.57 -24.79 -64.82
N LEU A 522 0.59 -24.62 -65.53
CA LEU A 522 1.00 -23.49 -66.46
C LEU A 522 1.24 -23.84 -67.98
N CYS A 523 1.11 -22.90 -68.97
CA CYS A 523 1.06 -23.09 -70.47
C CYS A 523 2.30 -22.63 -71.33
N SER A 524 2.56 -23.18 -72.55
CA SER A 524 3.85 -23.07 -73.30
C SER A 524 3.96 -22.54 -74.80
N ALA A 525 3.26 -21.50 -75.34
CA ALA A 525 3.34 -21.05 -76.80
C ALA A 525 3.50 -19.53 -77.15
N SER A 526 3.92 -19.12 -78.41
CA SER A 526 4.18 -17.71 -78.92
C SER A 526 4.03 -17.41 -80.49
N VAL A 527 3.85 -16.13 -80.97
CA VAL A 527 3.17 -15.53 -82.23
C VAL A 527 4.06 -15.08 -83.47
N GLY A 528 3.55 -14.98 -84.75
CA GLY A 528 4.26 -14.73 -86.08
C GLY A 528 4.25 -13.31 -86.80
N SER A 529 4.89 -13.11 -88.01
CA SER A 529 5.49 -11.82 -88.56
C SER A 529 4.84 -11.03 -89.77
N PRO A 530 5.15 -9.71 -90.02
CA PRO A 530 4.35 -8.72 -90.85
C PRO A 530 4.98 -7.96 -92.10
N ALA A 531 4.24 -7.04 -92.80
CA ALA A 531 4.62 -6.24 -94.03
C ALA A 531 4.12 -4.75 -94.07
N THR A 532 4.76 -3.79 -94.78
CA THR A 532 4.71 -2.28 -94.58
C THR A 532 3.57 -1.39 -95.16
N GLU A 533 3.31 -0.23 -94.50
CA GLU A 533 2.13 0.69 -94.51
C GLU A 533 2.10 1.85 -95.53
N VAL A 534 0.90 2.38 -95.81
CA VAL A 534 0.59 3.64 -96.55
C VAL A 534 -0.67 4.33 -96.01
N CYS A 535 -0.69 5.68 -95.94
CA CYS A 535 -1.80 6.47 -95.34
C CYS A 535 -3.13 6.37 -96.10
N ASN A 536 -3.90 5.30 -95.84
CA ASN A 536 -5.12 4.89 -96.53
C ASN A 536 -6.25 4.34 -95.62
N GLY A 537 -5.98 4.12 -94.33
CA GLY A 537 -6.91 3.67 -93.31
C GLY A 537 -6.89 2.18 -92.96
N LEU A 538 -5.81 1.42 -93.24
CA LEU A 538 -5.65 -0.02 -92.89
C LEU A 538 -4.31 -0.33 -92.17
N ASP A 539 -4.29 -1.39 -91.33
CA ASP A 539 -3.13 -1.94 -90.58
C ASP A 539 -2.49 -3.09 -91.39
N ASP A 540 -1.47 -2.77 -92.19
CA ASP A 540 -0.88 -3.70 -93.17
C ASP A 540 0.27 -4.54 -92.55
N ASP A 541 0.90 -4.08 -91.45
CA ASP A 541 2.04 -4.66 -90.73
C ASP A 541 1.70 -5.27 -89.37
N CYS A 542 0.41 -5.44 -89.08
CA CYS A 542 -0.06 -6.20 -87.92
C CYS A 542 0.58 -5.77 -86.59
N ASP A 543 0.95 -4.48 -86.47
CA ASP A 543 1.44 -3.88 -85.23
C ASP A 543 0.27 -3.32 -84.37
N GLY A 544 -0.94 -3.28 -84.93
CA GLY A 544 -2.16 -2.84 -84.27
C GLY A 544 -2.50 -1.36 -84.46
N LEU A 545 -1.77 -0.62 -85.29
CA LEU A 545 -1.99 0.79 -85.61
C LEU A 545 -2.40 0.97 -87.08
N THR A 546 -2.92 2.15 -87.44
CA THR A 546 -3.43 2.41 -88.79
C THR A 546 -2.78 3.69 -89.33
N ASP A 547 -2.07 3.59 -90.47
CA ASP A 547 -1.43 4.68 -91.25
C ASP A 547 -0.15 5.35 -90.67
N GLU A 548 0.64 4.63 -89.88
CA GLU A 548 1.87 5.09 -89.24
C GLU A 548 3.06 5.26 -90.19
N GLY A 549 3.31 6.50 -90.64
CA GLY A 549 4.45 6.84 -91.50
C GLY A 549 5.17 8.14 -91.11
N PRO A 550 6.51 8.22 -91.24
CA PRO A 550 7.30 9.37 -90.78
C PRO A 550 7.04 10.68 -91.55
N ALA A 551 6.33 10.63 -92.68
CA ALA A 551 5.98 11.80 -93.49
C ALA A 551 4.69 12.53 -93.04
N TRP A 552 3.92 11.94 -92.11
CA TRP A 552 2.65 12.46 -91.58
C TRP A 552 2.52 12.19 -90.07
N ALA A 553 3.65 12.27 -89.36
CA ALA A 553 3.73 12.04 -87.92
C ALA A 553 2.92 13.03 -87.05
N ASP A 554 2.54 14.19 -87.60
CA ASP A 554 1.73 15.21 -86.92
C ASP A 554 0.24 15.14 -87.29
N LEU A 555 -0.19 14.07 -87.97
CA LEU A 555 -1.58 13.87 -88.36
C LEU A 555 -2.48 13.65 -87.14
N GLY A 556 -3.42 14.58 -86.93
CA GLY A 556 -4.28 14.62 -85.75
C GLY A 556 -3.77 15.52 -84.62
N GLU A 557 -2.57 16.11 -84.73
CA GLU A 557 -2.05 17.02 -83.71
C GLU A 557 -2.71 18.40 -83.74
N GLY A 558 -2.82 19.03 -82.56
CA GLY A 558 -3.38 20.37 -82.40
C GLY A 558 -2.45 21.48 -82.92
N CYS A 559 -3.02 22.57 -83.39
CA CYS A 559 -2.29 23.76 -83.83
C CYS A 559 -3.05 25.03 -83.40
N THR A 560 -2.37 26.14 -83.09
CA THR A 560 -3.00 27.37 -82.61
C THR A 560 -2.64 28.59 -83.46
N SER A 561 -3.55 29.56 -83.55
CA SER A 561 -3.37 30.82 -84.31
C SER A 561 -3.90 32.02 -83.50
N GLY A 562 -3.02 32.96 -83.10
CA GLY A 562 -3.30 34.15 -82.26
C GLY A 562 -2.28 34.35 -81.10
N VAL A 563 -2.35 35.45 -80.34
CA VAL A 563 -1.49 35.78 -79.17
C VAL A 563 -2.38 36.10 -77.95
N GLY A 564 -1.98 35.71 -76.75
CA GLY A 564 -2.75 35.92 -75.52
C GLY A 564 -4.11 35.20 -75.53
N ALA A 565 -5.14 35.80 -74.93
CA ALA A 565 -6.52 35.29 -74.94
C ALA A 565 -7.10 35.12 -76.36
N CYS A 566 -6.50 35.75 -77.37
CA CYS A 566 -6.93 35.70 -78.76
C CYS A 566 -6.47 34.44 -79.54
N ALA A 567 -5.72 33.51 -78.93
CA ALA A 567 -5.24 32.29 -79.57
C ALA A 567 -6.35 31.21 -79.74
N GLN A 568 -6.60 30.77 -80.98
CA GLN A 568 -7.64 29.78 -81.29
C GLN A 568 -7.04 28.44 -81.77
N PRO A 569 -7.51 27.29 -81.23
CA PRO A 569 -7.01 25.97 -81.59
C PRO A 569 -7.69 25.37 -82.86
N GLY A 570 -6.92 24.57 -83.60
CA GLY A 570 -7.31 23.74 -84.73
C GLY A 570 -6.51 22.44 -84.75
N VAL A 571 -6.65 21.64 -85.80
CA VAL A 571 -5.96 20.33 -85.93
C VAL A 571 -5.27 20.17 -87.28
N LYS A 572 -4.24 19.34 -87.30
CA LYS A 572 -3.44 18.94 -88.46
C LYS A 572 -4.10 17.79 -89.20
N VAL A 573 -4.47 17.99 -90.47
CA VAL A 573 -5.20 16.99 -91.28
C VAL A 573 -4.44 16.59 -92.54
N CYS A 574 -4.73 15.38 -93.07
CA CYS A 574 -4.19 14.88 -94.34
C CYS A 574 -4.51 15.86 -95.46
N ASN A 575 -3.51 16.15 -96.29
CA ASN A 575 -3.70 17.03 -97.41
C ASN A 575 -4.63 16.36 -98.45
N PRO A 576 -5.86 16.88 -98.69
CA PRO A 576 -6.81 16.23 -99.59
C PRO A 576 -6.36 16.22 -101.06
N ALA A 577 -5.30 16.97 -101.39
CA ALA A 577 -4.75 17.07 -102.73
C ALA A 577 -3.60 16.08 -103.03
N ASP A 578 -2.95 15.45 -102.03
CA ASP A 578 -1.85 14.50 -102.21
C ASP A 578 -1.62 13.61 -100.95
N PRO A 579 -1.94 12.30 -101.00
CA PRO A 579 -1.79 11.36 -99.86
C PRO A 579 -0.34 10.92 -99.59
N THR A 580 0.66 11.60 -100.16
CA THR A 580 2.08 11.42 -99.81
C THR A 580 2.76 12.69 -99.24
N ALA A 581 2.01 13.77 -98.98
CA ALA A 581 2.51 15.08 -98.51
C ALA A 581 2.18 15.39 -97.02
N PRO A 582 2.93 16.30 -96.34
CA PRO A 582 2.73 16.63 -94.92
C PRO A 582 1.44 17.44 -94.62
N THR A 583 1.05 17.50 -93.33
CA THR A 583 -0.27 17.96 -92.85
C THR A 583 -0.43 19.51 -92.71
N VAL A 584 -1.68 20.01 -92.68
CA VAL A 584 -2.02 21.47 -92.59
C VAL A 584 -3.01 21.81 -91.45
N CYS A 585 -2.94 23.04 -90.91
CA CYS A 585 -3.71 23.50 -89.72
C CYS A 585 -5.08 24.13 -90.07
N SER A 586 -6.09 23.90 -89.23
CA SER A 586 -7.49 24.24 -89.53
C SER A 586 -8.11 25.51 -88.88
N ALA A 587 -7.37 26.40 -88.17
CA ALA A 587 -7.95 27.49 -87.31
C ALA A 587 -7.59 28.97 -87.64
N THR A 588 -8.38 29.95 -87.14
CA THR A 588 -8.23 31.43 -87.28
C THR A 588 -8.37 32.22 -85.94
N PRO A 589 -7.64 33.34 -85.69
CA PRO A 589 -7.58 34.05 -84.38
C PRO A 589 -8.84 34.82 -83.92
N GLY A 590 -8.99 35.04 -82.59
CA GLY A 590 -10.13 35.73 -81.90
C GLY A 590 -9.97 37.25 -81.65
N ALA A 591 -10.96 37.90 -81.00
CA ALA A 591 -11.04 39.36 -80.77
C ALA A 591 -10.77 39.80 -79.30
N PRO A 592 -10.16 40.98 -79.04
CA PRO A 592 -9.68 41.41 -77.70
C PRO A 592 -10.75 42.01 -76.77
N SER A 593 -10.51 42.00 -75.45
CA SER A 593 -11.36 42.52 -74.34
C SER A 593 -10.57 43.33 -73.28
N PRO A 594 -11.18 44.10 -72.35
CA PRO A 594 -10.45 44.87 -71.32
C PRO A 594 -9.72 44.01 -70.27
N GLU A 595 -8.59 44.50 -69.74
CA GLU A 595 -7.70 43.76 -68.82
C GLU A 595 -8.26 43.46 -67.43
N LEU A 596 -7.93 42.26 -66.93
CA LEU A 596 -8.27 41.75 -65.60
C LEU A 596 -6.98 41.27 -64.90
N CYS A 597 -6.93 41.32 -63.57
CA CYS A 597 -5.84 40.68 -62.82
C CYS A 597 -6.05 39.16 -62.86
N ASN A 598 -5.60 38.51 -63.93
CA ASN A 598 -5.80 37.07 -64.16
C ASN A 598 -4.61 36.41 -64.86
N GLY A 599 -3.49 37.11 -65.04
CA GLY A 599 -2.28 36.56 -65.65
C GLY A 599 -2.40 36.27 -67.14
N ILE A 600 -3.45 36.78 -67.78
CA ILE A 600 -3.72 36.69 -69.21
C ILE A 600 -3.64 38.11 -69.79
N ASP A 601 -3.16 38.18 -71.03
CA ASP A 601 -3.21 39.38 -71.87
C ASP A 601 -4.59 39.37 -72.55
N ASP A 602 -5.61 39.88 -71.85
CA ASP A 602 -7.02 39.87 -72.25
C ASP A 602 -7.31 40.89 -73.37
N ASP A 603 -6.52 41.96 -73.45
CA ASP A 603 -6.60 43.00 -74.47
C ASP A 603 -5.68 42.72 -75.67
N CYS A 604 -4.92 41.63 -75.60
CA CYS A 604 -4.04 41.09 -76.63
C CYS A 604 -2.99 42.11 -77.12
N ASN A 605 -2.54 43.01 -76.24
CA ASN A 605 -1.54 44.04 -76.51
C ASN A 605 -0.09 43.56 -76.33
N GLY A 606 0.12 42.40 -75.72
CA GLY A 606 1.42 41.77 -75.48
C GLY A 606 2.03 42.02 -74.10
N VAL A 607 1.30 42.65 -73.18
CA VAL A 607 1.70 42.89 -71.78
C VAL A 607 0.61 42.36 -70.85
N VAL A 608 1.01 41.51 -69.91
CA VAL A 608 0.07 40.84 -68.99
C VAL A 608 -0.21 41.74 -67.77
N ASP A 609 -1.48 41.87 -67.38
CA ASP A 609 -1.99 42.54 -66.16
C ASP A 609 -1.59 44.03 -65.98
N ASP A 610 -1.70 44.86 -67.03
CA ASP A 610 -1.41 46.31 -66.95
C ASP A 610 -2.66 47.19 -66.73
N GLY A 611 -2.49 48.39 -66.16
CA GLY A 611 -3.58 49.36 -65.99
C GLY A 611 -4.63 49.08 -64.90
N LEU A 612 -4.35 48.20 -63.94
CA LEU A 612 -5.29 47.73 -62.90
C LEU A 612 -5.48 48.71 -61.71
N ALA A 613 -6.68 48.74 -61.13
CA ALA A 613 -6.99 49.45 -59.88
C ALA A 613 -7.15 48.47 -58.70
N ALA A 614 -6.30 48.60 -57.68
CA ALA A 614 -6.26 47.65 -56.55
C ALA A 614 -7.42 47.83 -55.56
N PRO A 615 -8.13 46.75 -55.19
CA PRO A 615 -9.15 46.79 -54.14
C PRO A 615 -8.51 46.93 -52.74
N PRO A 616 -9.21 47.55 -51.77
CA PRO A 616 -8.75 47.58 -50.38
C PRO A 616 -8.69 46.17 -49.78
N CYS A 617 -7.77 45.98 -48.83
CA CYS A 617 -7.67 44.74 -48.07
C CYS A 617 -8.88 44.55 -47.15
N THR A 618 -9.14 43.31 -46.73
CA THR A 618 -10.34 42.94 -45.96
C THR A 618 -10.34 43.49 -44.53
N LEU A 619 -9.16 43.69 -43.92
CA LEU A 619 -9.00 44.33 -42.63
C LEU A 619 -8.67 45.82 -42.85
N GLN A 620 -9.41 46.71 -42.20
CA GLN A 620 -9.20 48.16 -42.29
C GLN A 620 -9.22 48.86 -40.92
N ASP A 621 -9.43 48.12 -39.84
CA ASP A 621 -9.38 48.62 -38.47
C ASP A 621 -7.94 48.57 -37.93
N GLY A 622 -7.70 49.22 -36.78
CA GLY A 622 -6.40 49.23 -36.12
C GLY A 622 -5.23 49.65 -37.01
N VAL A 623 -4.14 48.87 -36.93
CA VAL A 623 -2.90 49.11 -37.70
C VAL A 623 -3.06 48.81 -39.20
N CYS A 624 -4.15 48.15 -39.63
CA CYS A 624 -4.40 47.74 -41.02
C CYS A 624 -5.05 48.83 -41.89
N ALA A 625 -5.40 49.98 -41.32
CA ALA A 625 -6.07 51.06 -42.03
C ALA A 625 -5.30 51.54 -43.28
N GLY A 626 -5.92 51.42 -44.45
CA GLY A 626 -5.37 51.91 -45.74
C GLY A 626 -4.59 50.89 -46.57
N SER A 627 -4.52 49.62 -46.16
CA SER A 627 -3.87 48.56 -46.93
C SER A 627 -4.67 48.16 -48.19
N VAL A 628 -3.96 47.88 -49.29
CA VAL A 628 -4.54 47.49 -50.61
C VAL A 628 -3.94 46.19 -51.13
N ALA A 629 -4.73 45.41 -51.86
CA ALA A 629 -4.33 44.09 -52.35
C ALA A 629 -3.31 44.15 -53.52
N THR A 630 -2.43 43.15 -53.59
CA THR A 630 -1.42 43.02 -54.65
C THR A 630 -1.92 42.07 -55.75
N CYS A 631 -1.77 42.45 -57.03
CA CYS A 631 -2.14 41.57 -58.14
C CYS A 631 -1.12 40.43 -58.31
N GLY A 632 -1.58 39.18 -58.23
CA GLY A 632 -0.78 37.95 -58.35
C GLY A 632 -0.82 37.29 -59.73
N GLY A 633 -1.27 38.02 -60.75
CA GLY A 633 -1.48 37.53 -62.11
C GLY A 633 -2.51 36.40 -62.17
N THR A 634 -2.11 35.18 -62.55
CA THR A 634 -3.03 34.03 -62.70
C THR A 634 -3.74 33.62 -61.42
N SER A 635 -3.23 34.07 -60.27
CA SER A 635 -3.84 33.83 -58.96
C SER A 635 -4.87 34.90 -58.57
N GLY A 636 -5.13 35.90 -59.42
CA GLY A 636 -6.02 37.01 -59.10
C GLY A 636 -5.39 38.01 -58.13
N TRP A 637 -6.23 38.86 -57.53
CA TRP A 637 -5.84 39.67 -56.38
C TRP A 637 -5.46 38.75 -55.22
N LEU A 638 -4.21 38.83 -54.77
CA LEU A 638 -3.75 38.02 -53.66
C LEU A 638 -4.42 38.50 -52.37
N PRO A 639 -4.80 37.57 -51.48
CA PRO A 639 -5.25 37.95 -50.14
C PRO A 639 -4.13 38.70 -49.43
N CYS A 640 -4.47 39.80 -48.78
CA CYS A 640 -3.50 40.61 -48.05
C CYS A 640 -2.94 39.84 -46.87
N GLY A 641 -1.61 39.84 -46.73
CA GLY A 641 -0.91 39.24 -45.60
C GLY A 641 -0.15 40.29 -44.80
N SER A 642 0.77 39.82 -43.94
CA SER A 642 1.59 40.69 -43.08
C SER A 642 2.44 41.70 -43.86
N ALA A 643 2.78 41.41 -45.13
CA ALA A 643 3.52 42.35 -45.98
C ALA A 643 2.68 43.56 -46.38
N GLU A 644 1.36 43.41 -46.55
CA GLU A 644 0.42 44.46 -46.93
C GLU A 644 -0.16 45.21 -45.74
N TYR A 645 -0.36 44.55 -44.59
CA TYR A 645 -0.88 45.15 -43.35
C TYR A 645 0.17 45.89 -42.50
N GLY A 646 1.46 45.67 -42.76
CA GLY A 646 2.54 46.43 -42.15
C GLY A 646 3.21 45.73 -40.95
N ALA A 647 4.24 46.38 -40.40
CA ALA A 647 5.17 45.74 -39.46
C ALA A 647 4.58 45.48 -38.05
N ASN A 648 3.49 46.15 -37.70
CA ASN A 648 2.81 46.00 -36.42
C ASN A 648 1.61 45.05 -36.51
N TYR A 649 1.29 44.52 -37.70
CA TYR A 649 0.20 43.56 -37.86
C TYR A 649 0.58 42.18 -37.32
N GLU A 650 -0.25 41.67 -36.43
CA GLU A 650 -0.20 40.34 -35.86
C GLU A 650 -1.46 39.57 -36.32
N PRO A 651 -1.39 38.29 -36.74
CA PRO A 651 -2.60 37.55 -37.14
C PRO A 651 -3.60 37.27 -36.00
N THR A 652 -3.13 37.44 -34.77
CA THR A 652 -3.84 37.32 -33.49
C THR A 652 -3.06 38.18 -32.51
N GLU A 653 -3.75 38.99 -31.72
CA GLU A 653 -3.11 39.91 -30.78
C GLU A 653 -2.30 39.16 -29.71
N VAL A 654 -1.00 39.44 -29.63
CA VAL A 654 -0.10 38.83 -28.63
C VAL A 654 0.70 39.86 -27.83
N SER A 655 0.67 41.11 -28.26
CA SER A 655 1.42 42.21 -27.68
C SER A 655 0.50 43.12 -26.86
N CYS A 656 0.72 43.23 -25.55
CA CYS A 656 0.10 44.26 -24.71
C CYS A 656 0.82 45.59 -24.92
N ASP A 657 0.43 46.35 -25.94
CA ASP A 657 1.08 47.62 -26.32
C ASP A 657 0.11 48.78 -26.57
N GLY A 658 -1.20 48.56 -26.42
CA GLY A 658 -2.23 49.58 -26.62
C GLY A 658 -2.55 49.83 -28.09
N LEU A 659 -2.20 48.90 -28.99
CA LEU A 659 -2.50 48.97 -30.42
C LEU A 659 -3.32 47.75 -30.84
N ASP A 660 -4.37 47.97 -31.63
CA ASP A 660 -5.14 46.92 -32.32
C ASP A 660 -4.27 46.31 -33.44
N ASN A 661 -3.48 45.30 -33.07
CA ASN A 661 -2.46 44.70 -33.92
C ASN A 661 -3.02 43.59 -34.83
N ASP A 662 -4.16 42.98 -34.49
CA ASP A 662 -4.85 42.00 -35.36
C ASP A 662 -6.05 42.54 -36.12
N CYS A 663 -6.34 43.83 -35.95
CA CYS A 663 -7.25 44.63 -36.75
C CYS A 663 -8.70 44.15 -36.68
N ASP A 664 -9.12 43.72 -35.49
CA ASP A 664 -10.49 43.27 -35.20
C ASP A 664 -11.38 44.38 -34.58
N GLY A 665 -10.78 45.54 -34.28
CA GLY A 665 -11.44 46.72 -33.73
C GLY A 665 -11.42 46.80 -32.20
N ALA A 666 -10.90 45.78 -31.50
CA ALA A 666 -10.57 45.82 -30.08
C ALA A 666 -9.09 46.18 -29.88
N THR A 667 -8.71 46.59 -28.68
CA THR A 667 -7.30 46.91 -28.35
C THR A 667 -6.90 46.07 -27.15
N ASP A 668 -5.80 45.34 -27.27
CA ASP A 668 -5.24 44.41 -26.28
C ASP A 668 -6.26 43.34 -25.80
N ASP A 669 -7.09 42.80 -26.69
CA ASP A 669 -8.05 41.73 -26.40
C ASP A 669 -7.50 40.34 -26.71
N ASN A 670 -8.05 39.31 -26.06
CA ASN A 670 -7.65 37.91 -26.25
C ASN A 670 -6.14 37.63 -26.08
N LEU A 671 -5.44 38.50 -25.35
CA LEU A 671 -4.01 38.38 -25.09
C LEU A 671 -3.68 37.06 -24.35
N PRO A 672 -2.57 36.40 -24.71
CA PRO A 672 -2.10 35.23 -23.98
C PRO A 672 -1.74 35.61 -22.54
N ALA A 673 -2.27 34.85 -21.57
CA ALA A 673 -2.04 35.10 -20.16
C ALA A 673 -0.55 35.07 -19.81
N GLN A 674 0.02 36.22 -19.44
CA GLN A 674 1.42 36.36 -19.08
C GLN A 674 1.62 36.02 -17.60
N PRO A 675 2.35 34.96 -17.23
CA PRO A 675 2.58 34.63 -15.83
C PRO A 675 3.40 35.72 -15.14
N CYS A 676 3.10 35.97 -13.86
CA CYS A 676 3.90 36.83 -13.00
C CYS A 676 5.35 36.33 -12.90
N ALA A 677 6.30 37.24 -12.66
CA ALA A 677 7.73 36.93 -12.64
C ALA A 677 8.14 35.91 -11.55
N VAL A 678 7.34 35.80 -10.49
CA VAL A 678 7.49 34.84 -9.40
C VAL A 678 6.31 33.88 -9.48
N GLN A 679 6.60 32.58 -9.45
CA GLN A 679 5.63 31.48 -9.60
C GLN A 679 5.86 30.38 -8.55
N GLU A 680 6.66 30.68 -7.52
CA GLU A 680 6.85 29.79 -6.37
C GLU A 680 5.77 30.10 -5.33
N GLY A 681 5.49 29.13 -4.46
CA GLY A 681 4.55 29.31 -3.37
C GLY A 681 3.13 29.70 -3.77
N VAL A 682 2.51 30.55 -2.97
CA VAL A 682 1.13 31.06 -3.20
C VAL A 682 1.02 31.91 -4.47
N CYS A 683 2.15 32.38 -5.02
CA CYS A 683 2.19 33.14 -6.26
C CYS A 683 2.02 32.28 -7.52
N ALA A 684 2.09 30.95 -7.40
CA ALA A 684 1.96 30.04 -8.52
C ALA A 684 0.59 30.17 -9.22
N GLY A 685 0.61 30.29 -10.56
CA GLY A 685 -0.60 30.44 -11.36
C GLY A 685 -1.15 31.86 -11.44
N SER A 686 -0.45 32.86 -10.87
CA SER A 686 -0.83 34.27 -10.97
C SER A 686 -0.38 34.87 -12.31
N PHE A 687 -1.22 35.73 -12.90
CA PHE A 687 -0.99 36.35 -14.20
C PHE A 687 -0.95 37.88 -14.10
N ALA A 688 -0.02 38.48 -14.85
CA ALA A 688 0.16 39.92 -14.92
C ALA A 688 -0.97 40.59 -15.71
N THR A 689 -1.48 41.71 -15.20
CA THR A 689 -2.51 42.51 -15.90
C THR A 689 -1.89 43.35 -17.01
N CYS A 690 -2.53 43.40 -18.17
CA CYS A 690 -2.12 44.29 -19.26
C CYS A 690 -2.46 45.75 -18.92
N GLY A 691 -1.45 46.64 -18.95
CA GLY A 691 -1.58 48.08 -18.72
C GLY A 691 -1.67 48.90 -20.01
N GLY A 692 -2.02 48.26 -21.14
CA GLY A 692 -2.00 48.83 -22.49
C GLY A 692 -0.62 49.36 -22.88
N SER A 693 -0.53 50.65 -23.23
CA SER A 693 0.74 51.30 -23.59
C SER A 693 1.88 51.24 -22.54
N SER A 694 1.58 50.85 -21.29
CA SER A 694 2.59 50.63 -20.24
C SER A 694 3.13 49.19 -20.21
N GLY A 695 2.63 48.30 -21.07
CA GLY A 695 2.92 46.87 -21.06
C GLY A 695 2.26 46.14 -19.89
N TYR A 696 2.65 44.88 -19.70
CA TYR A 696 2.24 44.10 -18.52
C TYR A 696 2.72 44.75 -17.22
N LEU A 697 1.79 45.01 -16.31
CA LEU A 697 2.07 45.59 -15.00
C LEU A 697 2.77 44.55 -14.10
N ALA A 698 3.59 45.03 -13.16
CA ALA A 698 4.20 44.16 -12.17
C ALA A 698 3.13 43.65 -11.20
N CYS A 699 3.08 42.33 -10.99
CA CYS A 699 2.16 41.69 -10.04
C CYS A 699 2.49 42.09 -8.60
N GLY A 700 1.44 42.29 -7.80
CA GLY A 700 1.51 42.48 -6.36
C GLY A 700 0.41 41.70 -5.65
N ALA A 701 0.07 42.12 -4.43
CA ALA A 701 -0.88 41.39 -3.57
C ALA A 701 -2.28 41.22 -4.19
N ALA A 702 -2.68 42.07 -5.13
CA ALA A 702 -3.97 41.96 -5.81
C ALA A 702 -4.00 40.77 -6.78
N GLU A 703 -2.88 40.46 -7.43
CA GLU A 703 -2.75 39.36 -8.38
C GLU A 703 -2.36 38.04 -7.71
N PHE A 704 -1.55 38.08 -6.63
CA PHE A 704 -1.10 36.88 -5.89
C PHE A 704 -2.12 36.33 -4.88
N GLY A 705 -3.17 37.09 -4.55
CA GLY A 705 -4.24 36.63 -3.68
C GLY A 705 -4.04 36.94 -2.19
N PRO A 706 -5.00 36.53 -1.34
CA PRO A 706 -5.08 36.95 0.07
C PRO A 706 -4.00 36.35 0.97
N ASP A 707 -3.42 35.21 0.57
CA ASP A 707 -2.40 34.50 1.35
C ASP A 707 -0.98 35.04 1.09
N TYR A 708 -0.80 35.93 0.10
CA TYR A 708 0.49 36.55 -0.19
C TYR A 708 0.92 37.55 0.89
N GLU A 709 2.10 37.33 1.45
CA GLU A 709 2.79 38.21 2.39
C GLU A 709 4.09 38.75 1.75
N PRO A 710 4.45 40.03 1.91
CA PRO A 710 5.71 40.56 1.36
C PRO A 710 6.97 40.09 2.12
N VAL A 711 6.77 39.52 3.31
CA VAL A 711 7.77 38.85 4.15
C VAL A 711 6.98 37.82 4.94
N GLU A 712 7.42 36.59 4.94
CA GLU A 712 6.75 35.52 5.64
C GLU A 712 6.72 35.73 7.16
N SER A 713 5.52 35.74 7.73
CA SER A 713 5.29 36.00 9.15
C SER A 713 4.36 34.98 9.81
N THR A 714 3.64 34.22 8.99
CA THR A 714 2.72 33.17 9.40
C THR A 714 3.41 31.81 9.28
N CYS A 715 3.10 30.88 10.18
CA CYS A 715 3.51 29.48 10.06
C CYS A 715 2.29 28.69 9.59
N ASP A 716 2.14 28.48 8.29
CA ASP A 716 1.01 27.79 7.68
C ASP A 716 1.43 26.74 6.64
N SER A 717 2.74 26.48 6.52
CA SER A 717 3.30 25.52 5.56
C SER A 717 3.08 25.92 4.11
N LEU A 718 2.85 27.21 3.86
CA LEU A 718 2.77 27.82 2.55
C LEU A 718 3.90 28.83 2.39
N ASP A 719 4.49 28.89 1.20
CA ASP A 719 5.46 29.91 0.83
C ASP A 719 4.70 31.20 0.47
N ASN A 720 4.42 32.00 1.50
CA ASN A 720 3.54 33.17 1.38
C ASN A 720 4.26 34.38 0.78
N ASP A 721 5.59 34.44 0.82
CA ASP A 721 6.37 35.52 0.19
C ASP A 721 7.02 35.15 -1.14
N CYS A 722 6.79 33.91 -1.57
CA CYS A 722 7.11 33.35 -2.87
C CYS A 722 8.61 33.35 -3.18
N ASP A 723 9.44 33.20 -2.16
CA ASP A 723 10.90 33.16 -2.31
C ASP A 723 11.45 31.74 -2.55
N GLY A 724 10.57 30.74 -2.49
CA GLY A 724 10.85 29.32 -2.70
C GLY A 724 11.28 28.59 -1.43
N LEU A 725 11.24 29.25 -0.27
CA LEU A 725 11.37 28.63 1.04
C LEU A 725 9.97 28.55 1.69
N THR A 726 9.86 27.92 2.84
CA THR A 726 8.56 27.74 3.51
C THR A 726 8.77 27.87 5.01
N ASP A 727 8.05 28.80 5.62
CA ASP A 727 8.09 29.21 7.02
C ASP A 727 9.49 29.62 7.54
N GLU A 728 10.23 30.46 6.82
CA GLU A 728 11.55 31.07 7.06
C GLU A 728 11.53 32.03 8.26
N GLY A 729 11.40 31.42 9.42
CA GLY A 729 11.30 32.05 10.73
C GLY A 729 10.88 31.04 11.79
N TYR A 730 10.26 29.95 11.35
CA TYR A 730 9.85 28.80 12.14
C TYR A 730 10.67 27.56 11.83
N VAL A 731 11.30 27.49 10.64
CA VAL A 731 12.29 26.48 10.26
C VAL A 731 13.70 26.96 10.57
N ASP A 732 14.47 26.19 11.35
CA ASP A 732 15.86 26.49 11.62
C ASP A 732 16.70 26.34 10.33
N PRO A 733 17.44 27.38 9.90
CA PRO A 733 18.11 27.43 8.60
C PRO A 733 19.33 26.51 8.49
N VAL A 734 19.78 25.89 9.60
CA VAL A 734 20.93 24.98 9.61
C VAL A 734 20.46 23.53 9.54
N SER A 735 19.42 23.20 10.28
CA SER A 735 18.87 21.86 10.41
C SER A 735 17.72 21.56 9.45
N GLY A 736 17.07 22.59 8.90
CA GLY A 736 15.91 22.46 8.01
C GLY A 736 14.69 21.90 8.73
N LYS A 737 14.56 22.15 10.04
CA LYS A 737 13.50 21.60 10.89
C LYS A 737 12.77 22.70 11.62
N TYR A 738 11.48 22.50 11.83
CA TYR A 738 10.66 23.25 12.78
C TYR A 738 11.12 22.94 14.20
N ASP A 739 11.94 23.79 14.80
CA ASP A 739 12.56 23.57 16.12
C ASP A 739 12.12 24.59 17.19
N SER A 740 11.21 25.47 16.84
CA SER A 740 10.65 26.44 17.78
C SER A 740 9.67 25.77 18.75
N ASP A 741 9.54 26.34 19.96
CA ASP A 741 8.62 25.79 20.97
C ASP A 741 7.14 25.91 20.56
N THR A 742 6.81 26.83 19.65
CA THR A 742 5.46 27.10 19.13
C THR A 742 5.14 26.44 17.79
N ALA A 743 6.16 25.92 17.09
CA ALA A 743 6.05 25.16 15.85
C ALA A 743 7.14 24.09 15.87
N CYS A 744 6.87 22.97 16.55
CA CYS A 744 7.82 21.88 16.74
C CYS A 744 7.50 20.70 15.84
N GLY A 745 8.35 20.45 14.84
CA GLY A 745 8.15 19.42 13.82
C GLY A 745 7.11 19.79 12.76
N SER A 746 6.17 20.68 13.08
CA SER A 746 5.24 21.30 12.14
C SER A 746 4.74 22.65 12.69
N CYS A 747 4.14 23.47 11.83
CA CYS A 747 3.47 24.72 12.22
C CYS A 747 2.30 24.55 13.19
N PHE A 748 1.65 23.39 13.19
CA PHE A 748 0.46 23.15 14.01
C PHE A 748 0.80 22.59 15.40
N THR A 749 2.08 22.34 15.67
CA THR A 749 2.53 21.71 16.91
C THR A 749 3.09 22.75 17.88
N ASP A 750 2.22 23.38 18.67
CA ASP A 750 2.62 24.28 19.75
C ASP A 750 2.86 23.51 21.05
N CYS A 751 4.14 23.21 21.34
CA CYS A 751 4.51 22.51 22.58
C CYS A 751 4.10 23.30 23.82
N THR A 752 4.16 24.64 23.76
CA THR A 752 3.81 25.51 24.88
C THR A 752 2.34 25.41 25.25
N ALA A 753 1.46 25.16 24.28
CA ALA A 753 0.04 24.92 24.48
C ALA A 753 -0.25 23.46 24.91
N ILE A 754 0.36 22.47 24.23
CA ILE A 754 0.16 21.04 24.52
C ILE A 754 0.48 20.73 25.99
N PHE A 755 1.61 21.24 26.48
CA PHE A 755 2.06 21.02 27.85
C PHE A 755 1.86 22.26 28.74
N ALA A 756 0.83 23.07 28.47
CA ALA A 756 0.35 24.12 29.38
C ALA A 756 -0.36 23.51 30.61
N LYS A 757 0.36 22.68 31.36
CA LYS A 757 -0.15 21.87 32.48
C LYS A 757 0.38 22.41 33.82
N PRO A 758 -0.20 22.02 34.96
CA PRO A 758 0.27 22.48 36.26
C PRO A 758 1.75 22.14 36.50
N ASN A 759 2.55 23.16 36.86
CA ASN A 759 3.98 23.04 37.17
C ASN A 759 4.83 22.37 36.07
N ALA A 760 4.39 22.47 34.82
CA ALA A 760 5.09 21.95 33.66
C ALA A 760 4.97 22.95 32.50
N TYR A 761 5.86 22.84 31.52
CA TYR A 761 5.78 23.56 30.27
C TYR A 761 6.36 22.70 29.13
N GLY A 762 5.92 22.95 27.91
CA GLY A 762 6.42 22.22 26.75
C GLY A 762 7.61 22.89 26.10
N ARG A 763 8.49 22.06 25.55
CA ARG A 763 9.65 22.50 24.77
C ARG A 763 9.86 21.61 23.55
N CYS A 764 10.30 22.20 22.46
CA CYS A 764 10.70 21.44 21.28
C CYS A 764 12.06 20.76 21.50
N ASN A 765 12.12 19.45 21.30
CA ASN A 765 13.37 18.71 21.25
C ASN A 765 13.71 18.36 19.80
N ALA A 766 14.56 19.18 19.18
CA ALA A 766 15.01 19.00 17.79
C ALA A 766 16.30 18.17 17.64
N THR A 767 16.78 17.53 18.70
CA THR A 767 18.01 16.70 18.65
C THR A 767 17.85 15.50 17.71
N ALA A 768 16.62 15.00 17.54
CA ALA A 768 16.22 13.94 16.60
C ALA A 768 15.10 14.45 15.67
N ALA A 769 14.12 13.62 15.29
CA ALA A 769 12.86 14.14 14.75
C ALA A 769 12.26 15.10 15.79
N PRO A 770 11.92 16.36 15.42
CA PRO A 770 11.41 17.32 16.40
C PRO A 770 10.17 16.76 17.07
N THR A 771 10.20 16.70 18.40
CA THR A 771 9.10 16.19 19.21
C THR A 771 8.87 17.12 20.39
N CYS A 772 7.61 17.35 20.73
CA CYS A 772 7.28 18.07 21.94
C CYS A 772 7.64 17.23 23.16
N THR A 773 8.34 17.85 24.09
CA THR A 773 8.71 17.24 25.36
C THR A 773 8.16 18.07 26.51
N MET A 774 7.53 17.41 27.48
CA MET A 774 7.11 18.05 28.72
C MET A 774 8.33 18.25 29.62
N VAL A 775 8.50 19.47 30.13
CA VAL A 775 9.55 19.82 31.08
C VAL A 775 8.91 20.20 32.40
N CYS A 776 9.28 19.51 33.47
CA CYS A 776 8.83 19.85 34.81
C CYS A 776 9.56 21.06 35.36
N CYS A 777 8.83 21.91 36.08
CA CYS A 777 9.39 23.07 36.74
C CYS A 777 10.43 22.70 37.78
N THR A 778 11.53 23.44 37.80
CA THR A 778 12.61 23.27 38.77
C THR A 778 12.90 24.57 39.53
N VAL A 779 13.61 24.46 40.64
CA VAL A 779 14.03 25.63 41.42
C VAL A 779 14.90 26.55 40.55
N GLY A 780 14.50 27.83 40.47
CA GLY A 780 15.21 28.84 39.68
C GLY A 780 14.81 28.91 38.21
N ASP A 781 13.81 28.14 37.78
CA ASP A 781 13.25 28.26 36.44
C ASP A 781 12.59 29.63 36.24
N SER A 782 12.80 30.20 35.06
CA SER A 782 12.27 31.52 34.68
C SER A 782 10.97 31.45 33.88
N ASN A 783 10.53 30.24 33.52
CA ASN A 783 9.28 30.04 32.80
C ASN A 783 8.06 30.53 33.63
N PRO A 784 7.11 31.30 33.06
CA PRO A 784 5.93 31.77 33.76
C PRO A 784 5.02 30.68 34.34
N ALA A 785 5.07 29.45 33.80
CA ALA A 785 4.35 28.30 34.33
C ALA A 785 4.94 27.78 35.66
N CYS A 786 6.15 28.23 36.02
CA CYS A 786 6.89 27.79 37.20
C CYS A 786 6.85 28.81 38.34
N ASP A 787 6.74 28.31 39.57
CA ASP A 787 6.80 29.15 40.77
C ASP A 787 8.25 29.49 41.20
N GLY A 788 9.24 28.88 40.54
CA GLY A 788 10.68 29.02 40.79
C GLY A 788 11.13 28.59 42.19
N THR A 789 10.25 27.97 42.98
CA THR A 789 10.43 27.73 44.42
C THR A 789 10.62 26.26 44.75
N TYR A 790 10.01 25.35 43.99
CA TYR A 790 10.11 23.91 44.21
C TYR A 790 10.48 23.16 42.92
N ASP A 791 11.09 21.99 43.09
CA ASP A 791 11.22 21.03 42.00
C ASP A 791 9.91 20.24 41.89
N TYR A 792 9.48 20.00 40.66
CA TYR A 792 8.33 19.18 40.33
C TYR A 792 8.78 18.00 39.47
N LEU A 793 8.09 16.88 39.59
CA LEU A 793 8.33 15.65 38.84
C LEU A 793 7.01 15.10 38.35
N ASP A 794 7.02 14.57 37.12
CA ASP A 794 6.00 13.71 36.56
C ASP A 794 6.30 12.28 37.02
N LEU A 795 5.47 11.77 37.92
CA LEU A 795 5.77 10.57 38.70
C LEU A 795 5.12 9.33 38.11
N ASN A 796 3.94 9.51 37.52
CA ASN A 796 3.16 8.48 36.84
C ASN A 796 3.53 8.35 35.35
N GLY A 797 4.32 9.27 34.80
CA GLY A 797 4.73 9.30 33.40
C GLY A 797 3.57 9.64 32.46
N VAL A 798 2.53 10.30 32.97
CA VAL A 798 1.32 10.68 32.23
C VAL A 798 1.40 12.18 31.95
N PRO A 799 1.70 12.60 30.71
CA PRO A 799 1.92 14.02 30.42
C PRO A 799 0.66 14.90 30.57
N ASP A 800 -0.53 14.29 30.67
CA ASP A 800 -1.81 14.98 30.64
C ASP A 800 -2.20 15.70 31.93
N ASP A 801 -1.70 15.27 33.08
CA ASP A 801 -1.94 15.91 34.39
C ASP A 801 -0.77 16.78 34.87
N GLY A 802 0.30 16.89 34.08
CA GLY A 802 1.44 17.76 34.32
C GLY A 802 2.41 17.19 35.35
N CYS A 803 3.22 18.04 35.97
CA CYS A 803 4.15 17.59 37.01
C CYS A 803 3.51 17.78 38.39
N GLU A 804 2.93 16.69 38.86
CA GLU A 804 2.04 16.58 40.02
C GLU A 804 2.82 16.44 41.33
N PHE A 805 4.05 15.92 41.28
CA PHE A 805 4.83 15.65 42.48
C PHE A 805 5.74 16.82 42.84
N ARG A 806 5.34 17.59 43.86
CA ARG A 806 6.18 18.62 44.46
C ARG A 806 7.23 18.01 45.39
N VAL A 807 8.50 18.18 45.04
CA VAL A 807 9.64 17.75 45.86
C VAL A 807 9.81 18.70 47.03
N ASP A 808 9.83 18.16 48.24
CA ASP A 808 10.16 18.94 49.42
C ASP A 808 11.69 19.05 49.54
N PRO A 809 12.27 20.25 49.46
CA PRO A 809 13.70 20.42 49.54
C PRO A 809 14.26 20.05 50.92
N SER A 810 13.44 19.76 51.94
CA SER A 810 13.88 19.28 53.26
C SER A 810 14.08 17.77 53.36
N ASP A 811 13.89 17.04 52.26
CA ASP A 811 13.99 15.58 52.19
C ASP A 811 15.33 15.12 51.59
N VAL A 812 15.79 13.96 52.04
CA VAL A 812 16.91 13.21 51.46
C VAL A 812 16.38 11.84 51.04
N HIS A 813 16.67 11.44 49.81
CA HIS A 813 16.16 10.22 49.19
C HIS A 813 17.24 9.14 49.14
N VAL A 814 16.86 7.90 49.45
CA VAL A 814 17.74 6.74 49.50
C VAL A 814 17.16 5.61 48.67
N ALA A 815 17.94 5.11 47.73
CA ALA A 815 17.59 3.97 46.89
C ALA A 815 18.75 2.98 46.86
N THR A 816 18.48 1.70 46.64
CA THR A 816 19.58 0.73 46.48
C THR A 816 20.42 1.07 45.23
N PRO A 817 21.68 0.60 45.14
CA PRO A 817 22.48 0.78 43.92
C PRO A 817 21.81 0.26 42.64
N ALA A 818 21.00 -0.80 42.75
CA ALA A 818 20.23 -1.33 41.62
C ALA A 818 19.14 -0.35 41.15
N ASN A 819 18.65 0.51 42.04
CA ASN A 819 17.65 1.54 41.77
C ASN A 819 18.28 2.94 41.60
N GLY A 820 19.56 3.01 41.18
CA GLY A 820 20.23 4.27 40.86
C GLY A 820 20.85 5.02 42.05
N GLY A 821 20.84 4.45 43.26
CA GLY A 821 21.46 5.06 44.43
C GLY A 821 22.99 5.12 44.36
N SER A 822 23.58 6.25 44.76
CA SER A 822 25.03 6.44 44.80
C SER A 822 25.47 7.31 45.99
N ASP A 823 26.46 6.85 46.76
CA ASP A 823 27.01 7.56 47.93
C ASP A 823 28.07 8.60 47.51
N THR A 824 27.66 9.59 46.74
CA THR A 824 28.48 10.76 46.40
C THR A 824 28.15 11.94 47.33
N ALA A 825 29.10 12.85 47.55
CA ALA A 825 28.84 14.04 48.35
C ALA A 825 27.73 14.88 47.71
N GLY A 826 26.68 15.22 48.47
CA GLY A 826 25.50 15.92 47.96
C GLY A 826 24.43 15.01 47.33
N CYS A 827 24.52 13.68 47.45
CA CYS A 827 23.42 12.78 47.12
C CYS A 827 22.18 13.06 47.99
N GLY A 828 21.01 12.61 47.53
CA GLY A 828 19.76 12.75 48.27
C GLY A 828 18.64 13.48 47.54
N SER A 829 18.87 13.95 46.32
CA SER A 829 17.76 14.35 45.44
C SER A 829 17.03 13.11 44.94
N ILE A 830 15.81 13.29 44.42
CA ILE A 830 15.05 12.19 43.82
C ILE A 830 15.74 11.63 42.57
N SER A 831 16.39 12.48 41.79
CA SER A 831 17.15 12.11 40.59
C SER A 831 18.56 11.57 40.87
N ALA A 832 19.08 11.76 42.09
CA ALA A 832 20.37 11.24 42.53
C ALA A 832 20.29 10.83 44.01
N PRO A 833 19.55 9.75 44.33
CA PRO A 833 19.39 9.28 45.69
C PRO A 833 20.72 8.71 46.23
N CYS A 834 20.89 8.76 47.55
CA CYS A 834 22.02 8.08 48.19
C CYS A 834 21.85 6.56 48.12
N ALA A 835 22.96 5.81 48.09
CA ALA A 835 22.94 4.35 48.02
C ALA A 835 22.68 3.69 49.37
N THR A 836 23.19 4.29 50.45
CA THR A 836 23.07 3.76 51.81
C THR A 836 22.36 4.72 52.75
N ILE A 837 21.60 4.14 53.69
CA ILE A 837 20.81 4.86 54.68
C ILE A 837 21.73 5.59 55.66
N GLY A 838 22.82 4.96 56.08
CA GLY A 838 23.81 5.56 56.97
C GLY A 838 24.46 6.81 56.36
N PHE A 839 24.79 6.77 55.06
CA PHE A 839 25.36 7.92 54.36
C PHE A 839 24.34 9.05 54.23
N ALA A 840 23.11 8.72 53.84
CA ALA A 840 22.01 9.67 53.72
C ALA A 840 21.67 10.38 55.04
N LEU A 841 21.71 9.67 56.17
CA LEU A 841 21.54 10.26 57.51
C LEU A 841 22.67 11.26 57.83
N GLY A 842 23.89 10.97 57.36
CA GLY A 842 25.03 11.89 57.44
C GLY A 842 24.82 13.16 56.62
N GLU A 843 24.42 13.01 55.34
CA GLU A 843 24.12 14.14 54.45
C GLU A 843 22.95 14.98 54.96
N ALA A 844 21.88 14.34 55.43
CA ALA A 844 20.73 15.01 56.02
C ALA A 844 21.13 15.83 57.26
N SER A 845 21.97 15.26 58.12
CA SER A 845 22.49 15.98 59.30
C SER A 845 23.40 17.14 58.91
N ALA A 846 24.27 16.98 57.92
CA ALA A 846 25.19 18.02 57.47
C ALA A 846 24.45 19.19 56.79
N ALA A 847 23.39 18.88 56.03
CA ALA A 847 22.58 19.85 55.31
C ALA A 847 21.39 20.40 56.14
N GLY A 848 21.23 19.98 57.40
CA GLY A 848 20.15 20.43 58.28
C GLY A 848 18.74 20.02 57.82
N LYS A 849 18.64 18.89 57.11
CA LYS A 849 17.39 18.31 56.59
C LYS A 849 16.65 17.57 57.69
N ARG A 850 15.32 17.46 57.56
CA ARG A 850 14.47 16.88 58.61
C ARG A 850 14.03 15.45 58.35
N ARG A 851 14.12 14.97 57.11
CA ARG A 851 13.57 13.66 56.73
C ARG A 851 14.48 12.93 55.76
N VAL A 852 14.60 11.62 55.97
CA VAL A 852 15.22 10.67 55.05
C VAL A 852 14.15 9.69 54.60
N LYS A 853 13.89 9.65 53.29
CA LYS A 853 12.93 8.74 52.64
C LYS A 853 13.70 7.61 51.97
N VAL A 854 13.32 6.38 52.27
CA VAL A 854 14.02 5.18 51.81
C VAL A 854 13.10 4.36 50.92
N SER A 855 13.56 4.06 49.71
CA SER A 855 12.81 3.24 48.77
C SER A 855 12.71 1.78 49.22
N ALA A 856 11.82 1.03 48.60
CA ALA A 856 11.78 -0.42 48.71
C ALA A 856 13.11 -1.01 48.25
N GLY A 857 13.52 -2.10 48.89
CA GLY A 857 14.81 -2.74 48.66
C GLY A 857 15.42 -3.35 49.93
N ALA A 858 16.48 -4.13 49.73
CA ALA A 858 17.26 -4.74 50.80
C ALA A 858 18.54 -3.96 51.07
N TYR A 859 18.66 -3.40 52.27
CA TYR A 859 19.82 -2.62 52.72
C TYR A 859 20.62 -3.44 53.73
N TYR A 860 21.89 -3.71 53.42
CA TYR A 860 22.79 -4.53 54.23
C TYR A 860 23.74 -3.66 55.03
N GLU A 861 23.22 -3.01 56.07
CA GLU A 861 23.97 -2.07 56.89
C GLU A 861 23.43 -2.01 58.33
N SER A 862 24.29 -1.62 59.27
CA SER A 862 23.87 -1.26 60.62
C SER A 862 23.81 0.26 60.75
N ILE A 863 22.63 0.79 61.05
CA ILE A 863 22.38 2.24 61.06
C ILE A 863 22.30 2.81 62.47
N SER A 864 22.66 4.08 62.61
CA SER A 864 22.45 4.87 63.82
C SER A 864 21.47 5.99 63.53
N LEU A 865 20.34 6.03 64.24
CA LEU A 865 19.36 7.11 64.10
C LEU A 865 19.97 8.43 64.58
N VAL A 866 19.66 9.51 63.87
CA VAL A 866 20.16 10.86 64.16
C VAL A 866 19.08 11.68 64.84
N ASP A 867 19.45 12.43 65.89
CA ASP A 867 18.53 13.28 66.66
C ASP A 867 17.86 14.33 65.77
N GLY A 868 16.53 14.29 65.69
CA GLY A 868 15.70 15.26 64.96
C GLY A 868 15.47 14.96 63.47
N ILE A 869 15.92 13.80 62.98
CA ILE A 869 15.76 13.38 61.57
C ILE A 869 14.80 12.18 61.49
N ASP A 870 13.67 12.36 60.82
CA ASP A 870 12.73 11.26 60.59
C ASP A 870 13.28 10.32 59.52
N LEU A 871 13.28 9.01 59.80
CA LEU A 871 13.69 7.97 58.87
C LEU A 871 12.46 7.14 58.47
N LEU A 872 12.09 7.23 57.19
CA LEU A 872 10.83 6.73 56.67
C LEU A 872 11.07 5.75 55.52
N GLY A 873 10.72 4.49 55.72
CA GLY A 873 10.62 3.46 54.68
C GLY A 873 9.23 3.42 54.06
N GLY A 874 9.05 2.54 53.07
CA GLY A 874 7.77 2.36 52.39
C GLY A 874 7.61 3.14 51.08
N TYR A 875 8.70 3.57 50.44
CA TYR A 875 8.62 4.37 49.20
C TYR A 875 8.90 3.52 47.95
N ASN A 876 8.17 3.74 46.88
CA ASN A 876 8.47 3.11 45.60
C ASN A 876 9.84 3.61 45.06
N PRO A 877 10.70 2.73 44.50
CA PRO A 877 12.03 3.14 44.02
C PRO A 877 12.02 3.99 42.75
N ILE A 878 10.91 4.01 42.00
CA ILE A 878 10.75 4.76 40.77
C ILE A 878 9.86 5.97 41.05
N THR A 879 8.64 5.72 41.53
CA THR A 879 7.64 6.76 41.71
C THR A 879 7.75 7.46 43.06
N TRP A 880 8.54 7.03 44.04
CA TRP A 880 8.58 7.66 45.37
C TRP A 880 7.20 7.84 46.04
N GLU A 881 6.17 7.15 45.57
CA GLU A 881 4.88 7.06 46.24
C GLU A 881 5.04 6.20 47.49
N ARG A 882 4.34 6.59 48.56
CA ARG A 882 4.49 5.93 49.84
C ARG A 882 3.33 4.97 50.12
N ASP A 883 3.66 3.69 50.17
CA ASP A 883 2.81 2.62 50.66
C ASP A 883 3.68 1.66 51.47
N ILE A 884 3.45 1.61 52.79
CA ILE A 884 4.30 0.84 53.71
C ILE A 884 4.15 -0.67 53.47
N ASP A 885 2.99 -1.12 53.00
CA ASP A 885 2.68 -2.54 52.81
C ASP A 885 3.12 -3.01 51.42
N ALA A 886 2.95 -2.19 50.39
CA ALA A 886 3.36 -2.52 49.03
C ALA A 886 4.88 -2.32 48.78
N ASN A 887 5.47 -1.25 49.30
CA ASN A 887 6.85 -0.88 49.02
C ASN A 887 7.80 -1.26 50.17
N THR A 888 8.02 -2.56 50.37
CA THR A 888 8.76 -3.06 51.53
C THR A 888 10.23 -2.61 51.53
N THR A 889 10.62 -1.87 52.58
CA THR A 889 12.03 -1.52 52.86
C THR A 889 12.60 -2.47 53.92
N VAL A 890 13.60 -3.28 53.56
CA VAL A 890 14.19 -4.29 54.44
C VAL A 890 15.60 -3.88 54.86
N LEU A 891 15.89 -3.95 56.16
CA LEU A 891 17.20 -3.67 56.73
C LEU A 891 17.81 -4.93 57.35
N TYR A 892 19.00 -5.31 56.88
CA TYR A 892 19.79 -6.42 57.41
C TYR A 892 21.01 -5.88 58.15
N GLY A 893 21.20 -6.29 59.40
CA GLY A 893 22.38 -5.89 60.19
C GLY A 893 23.69 -6.33 59.53
N ALA A 894 24.67 -5.43 59.54
CA ALA A 894 26.00 -5.68 58.95
C ALA A 894 26.82 -6.62 59.84
N THR A 895 27.57 -7.53 59.21
CA THR A 895 28.35 -8.53 59.95
C THR A 895 29.47 -7.95 60.81
N GLY A 896 29.59 -8.41 62.06
CA GLY A 896 30.57 -7.85 63.00
C GLY A 896 31.11 -8.81 64.06
N SER A 897 31.64 -8.27 65.18
CA SER A 897 32.00 -9.00 66.41
C SER A 897 31.32 -8.38 67.65
N GLY A 898 31.03 -9.17 68.69
CA GLY A 898 30.34 -8.71 69.90
C GLY A 898 28.82 -8.62 69.76
N ASP A 899 28.20 -7.73 70.54
CA ASP A 899 26.74 -7.53 70.53
C ASP A 899 26.24 -6.90 69.21
N ARG A 900 25.79 -7.75 68.30
CA ARG A 900 24.52 -7.69 67.55
C ARG A 900 23.67 -6.42 67.56
N ARG A 901 23.83 -5.43 66.67
CA ARG A 901 22.88 -4.29 66.56
C ARG A 901 22.62 -3.90 65.10
N THR A 902 21.37 -4.05 64.64
CA THR A 902 20.96 -3.61 63.30
C THR A 902 20.60 -2.12 63.29
N VAL A 903 19.73 -1.67 64.20
CA VAL A 903 19.40 -0.25 64.38
C VAL A 903 19.81 0.21 65.76
N THR A 904 20.60 1.28 65.85
CA THR A 904 20.98 1.91 67.11
C THR A 904 20.34 3.29 67.23
N ALA A 905 19.67 3.57 68.35
CA ALA A 905 19.17 4.90 68.67
C ALA A 905 19.79 5.36 69.99
N SER A 906 20.56 6.44 69.95
CA SER A 906 21.33 6.93 71.10
C SER A 906 21.22 8.44 71.22
N GLY A 907 20.90 8.95 72.41
CA GLY A 907 20.91 10.41 72.64
C GLY A 907 19.76 11.18 71.97
N ILE A 908 18.65 10.51 71.60
CA ILE A 908 17.54 11.17 70.90
C ILE A 908 16.70 11.99 71.89
N VAL A 909 16.64 13.29 71.67
CA VAL A 909 15.94 14.29 72.50
C VAL A 909 14.95 15.13 71.70
N GLN A 910 15.19 15.32 70.39
CA GLN A 910 14.26 15.96 69.46
C GLN A 910 13.27 14.93 68.90
N PRO A 911 12.07 15.38 68.46
CA PRO A 911 11.13 14.53 67.75
C PRO A 911 11.79 13.86 66.53
N THR A 912 11.85 12.53 66.56
CA THR A 912 12.51 11.67 65.57
C THR A 912 11.61 10.46 65.34
N LEU A 913 11.12 10.27 64.12
CA LEU A 913 10.25 9.16 63.73
C LEU A 913 11.03 8.09 62.97
N PHE A 914 10.92 6.83 63.37
CA PHE A 914 11.40 5.67 62.63
C PHE A 914 10.23 4.78 62.23
N GLU A 915 9.91 4.70 60.94
CA GLU A 915 8.68 4.08 60.43
C GLU A 915 8.86 3.37 59.07
N GLY A 916 8.19 2.23 58.87
CA GLY A 916 8.02 1.61 57.56
C GLY A 916 9.11 0.61 57.15
N PHE A 917 9.78 -0.02 58.12
CA PHE A 917 10.89 -0.95 57.86
C PHE A 917 10.60 -2.38 58.32
N VAL A 918 11.11 -3.35 57.57
CA VAL A 918 11.36 -4.72 58.05
C VAL A 918 12.79 -4.79 58.57
N VAL A 919 12.97 -4.89 59.88
CA VAL A 919 14.28 -4.91 60.52
C VAL A 919 14.67 -6.35 60.87
N ASN A 920 15.71 -6.85 60.21
CA ASN A 920 16.28 -8.17 60.46
C ASN A 920 17.53 -8.06 61.33
N GLY A 921 17.46 -8.65 62.52
CA GLY A 921 18.61 -8.85 63.40
C GLY A 921 19.66 -9.75 62.76
N GLU A 922 20.93 -9.52 63.10
CA GLU A 922 22.03 -10.36 62.64
C GLU A 922 22.33 -11.50 63.65
N ASN A 923 22.57 -12.71 63.15
CA ASN A 923 22.93 -13.86 63.99
C ASN A 923 24.29 -13.67 64.66
N ALA A 924 24.36 -13.91 65.97
CA ALA A 924 25.61 -13.88 66.70
C ALA A 924 26.31 -15.24 66.68
N THR A 925 27.58 -15.26 66.28
CA THR A 925 28.39 -16.48 66.15
C THR A 925 29.37 -16.67 67.31
N GLY A 926 29.68 -15.61 68.07
CA GLY A 926 30.57 -15.68 69.22
C GLY A 926 29.88 -16.17 70.51
N PRO A 927 30.60 -16.83 71.42
CA PRO A 927 30.00 -17.39 72.62
C PRO A 927 29.51 -16.29 73.58
N GLY A 928 28.22 -16.32 73.91
CA GLY A 928 27.58 -15.36 74.82
C GLY A 928 27.30 -13.98 74.23
N GLU A 929 27.43 -13.80 72.91
CA GLU A 929 27.07 -12.56 72.21
C GLU A 929 25.55 -12.38 72.13
N ASN A 930 25.07 -11.16 72.41
CA ASN A 930 23.65 -10.81 72.26
C ASN A 930 23.35 -10.32 70.84
N THR A 931 22.08 -10.42 70.44
CA THR A 931 21.59 -9.83 69.20
C THR A 931 20.34 -8.98 69.43
N TYR A 932 20.41 -7.73 68.96
CA TYR A 932 19.36 -6.72 69.02
C TYR A 932 19.03 -6.27 67.60
N ALA A 933 17.77 -6.45 67.18
CA ALA A 933 17.29 -5.85 65.95
C ALA A 933 17.22 -4.31 66.07
N ILE A 934 16.72 -3.82 67.21
CA ILE A 934 16.72 -2.39 67.56
C ILE A 934 17.26 -2.23 68.98
N TYR A 935 18.27 -1.37 69.14
CA TYR A 935 18.90 -1.06 70.43
C TYR A 935 18.78 0.43 70.74
N VAL A 936 17.98 0.76 71.77
CA VAL A 936 17.71 2.14 72.19
C VAL A 936 18.34 2.41 73.56
N TYR A 937 19.15 3.46 73.66
CA TYR A 937 19.72 3.92 74.92
C TYR A 937 19.81 5.45 74.97
N ASP A 938 19.87 6.01 76.18
CA ASP A 938 20.01 7.46 76.44
C ASP A 938 19.08 8.38 75.61
N SER A 939 17.88 7.90 75.27
CA SER A 939 16.89 8.62 74.44
C SER A 939 15.65 8.96 75.28
N PHE A 940 15.21 10.22 75.25
CA PHE A 940 14.22 10.76 76.19
C PHE A 940 13.00 11.34 75.45
N GLY A 941 11.95 10.54 75.28
CA GLY A 941 10.62 10.99 74.79
C GLY A 941 10.54 11.52 73.35
N GLY A 942 11.67 11.83 72.69
CA GLY A 942 11.72 12.33 71.32
C GLY A 942 11.64 11.25 70.24
N LEU A 943 11.98 10.00 70.55
CA LEU A 943 11.96 8.89 69.59
C LEU A 943 10.57 8.23 69.51
N THR A 944 10.01 8.14 68.30
CA THR A 944 8.82 7.35 67.99
C THR A 944 9.18 6.24 67.00
N ILE A 945 8.86 4.99 67.35
CA ILE A 945 9.03 3.82 66.48
C ILE A 945 7.64 3.23 66.23
N ARG A 946 7.19 3.15 64.97
CA ARG A 946 5.87 2.60 64.62
C ARG A 946 5.87 1.98 63.22
N ASN A 947 4.89 1.12 62.92
CA ASN A 947 4.73 0.46 61.61
C ASN A 947 6.04 -0.17 61.09
N ASN A 948 6.75 -0.87 61.97
CA ASN A 948 7.94 -1.65 61.61
C ASN A 948 7.69 -3.12 61.95
N THR A 949 8.19 -4.01 61.10
CA THR A 949 8.22 -5.46 61.36
C THR A 949 9.61 -5.83 61.85
N ILE A 950 9.72 -6.47 63.02
CA ILE A 950 11.01 -6.72 63.67
C ILE A 950 11.23 -8.22 63.79
N TRP A 951 12.28 -8.72 63.15
CA TRP A 951 12.74 -10.10 63.25
C TRP A 951 14.02 -10.15 64.08
N ALA A 952 13.96 -10.82 65.23
CA ALA A 952 15.13 -11.07 66.05
C ALA A 952 16.00 -12.19 65.45
N ALA A 953 17.30 -12.10 65.67
CA ALA A 953 18.26 -13.12 65.25
C ALA A 953 18.56 -14.14 66.37
N THR A 954 19.34 -15.16 66.04
CA THR A 954 19.83 -16.15 66.99
C THR A 954 21.04 -15.61 67.75
N ALA A 955 20.96 -15.61 69.09
CA ALA A 955 22.09 -15.25 69.96
C ALA A 955 23.15 -16.38 70.01
N GLY A 956 24.38 -16.02 70.36
CA GLY A 956 25.50 -16.97 70.42
C GLY A 956 25.34 -17.98 71.56
N ARG A 957 25.64 -19.26 71.30
CA ARG A 957 25.58 -20.31 72.34
C ARG A 957 26.56 -20.00 73.48
N GLY A 958 26.13 -20.19 74.72
CA GLY A 958 27.03 -20.12 75.88
C GLY A 958 28.13 -21.20 75.81
N THR A 959 29.24 -20.97 76.52
CA THR A 959 30.30 -21.98 76.63
C THR A 959 29.81 -23.22 77.38
N ASN A 960 30.22 -24.41 76.94
CA ASN A 960 29.96 -25.65 77.68
C ASN A 960 30.49 -25.53 79.12
N GLY A 961 29.73 -26.07 80.08
CA GLY A 961 30.24 -26.27 81.44
C GLY A 961 31.39 -27.27 81.45
N SER A 962 32.21 -27.25 82.50
CA SER A 962 33.25 -28.26 82.72
C SER A 962 32.63 -29.66 82.85
N ASP A 963 33.31 -30.68 82.31
CA ASP A 963 32.92 -32.08 82.46
C ASP A 963 32.72 -32.46 83.93
N GLY A 964 31.70 -33.28 84.21
CA GLY A 964 31.50 -33.87 85.53
C GLY A 964 32.60 -34.87 85.88
N LEU A 965 32.80 -35.15 87.18
CA LEU A 965 33.72 -36.18 87.64
C LEU A 965 33.31 -37.56 87.06
N ALA A 966 34.30 -38.36 86.65
CA ALA A 966 34.07 -39.74 86.23
C ALA A 966 33.39 -40.55 87.35
N GLY A 967 32.44 -41.41 86.99
CA GLY A 967 31.77 -42.33 87.92
C GLY A 967 32.74 -43.38 88.48
N ALA A 968 32.41 -43.97 89.62
CA ALA A 968 33.20 -45.06 90.22
C ALA A 968 33.06 -46.36 89.42
N ASP A 969 34.16 -47.12 89.29
CA ASP A 969 34.17 -48.44 88.65
C ASP A 969 33.20 -49.43 89.35
N GLY A 970 32.57 -50.30 88.57
CA GLY A 970 31.69 -51.35 89.09
C GLY A 970 32.46 -52.48 89.82
N PRO A 971 31.80 -53.24 90.72
CA PRO A 971 32.41 -54.39 91.37
C PRO A 971 32.72 -55.53 90.38
N ALA A 972 33.83 -56.24 90.58
CA ALA A 972 34.22 -57.38 89.76
C ALA A 972 33.27 -58.59 89.92
N GLY A 973 33.10 -59.38 88.86
CA GLY A 973 32.31 -60.62 88.86
C GLY A 973 32.95 -61.76 89.65
N GLN A 974 32.17 -62.83 89.91
CA GLN A 974 32.64 -64.02 90.63
C GLN A 974 33.45 -64.95 89.68
N PRO A 975 34.52 -65.62 90.15
CA PRO A 975 35.23 -66.64 89.36
C PRO A 975 34.31 -67.82 88.99
N GLY A 976 34.53 -68.42 87.81
CA GLY A 976 33.90 -69.69 87.42
C GLY A 976 34.42 -70.88 88.24
N ARG A 977 33.71 -72.00 88.21
CA ARG A 977 34.14 -73.26 88.85
C ARG A 977 34.95 -74.11 87.87
N ASP A 978 36.02 -74.75 88.36
CA ASP A 978 36.85 -75.67 87.57
C ASP A 978 36.03 -76.89 87.10
N ALA A 979 36.28 -77.36 85.87
CA ALA A 979 35.80 -78.66 85.40
C ALA A 979 36.65 -79.79 86.01
N TYR A 980 36.02 -80.88 86.45
CA TYR A 980 36.73 -82.05 86.98
C TYR A 980 35.99 -83.33 86.61
N GLU A 981 36.68 -84.27 85.97
CA GLU A 981 36.18 -85.62 85.73
C GLU A 981 36.33 -86.50 86.99
N PRO A 982 35.26 -87.11 87.51
CA PRO A 982 35.38 -88.08 88.59
C PRO A 982 36.03 -89.37 88.07
N ALA A 983 37.27 -89.64 88.53
CA ALA A 983 38.01 -90.84 88.18
C ALA A 983 37.21 -92.14 88.39
N GLY A 984 37.08 -92.95 87.34
CA GLY A 984 36.68 -94.36 87.44
C GLY A 984 35.33 -94.76 86.84
N ALA A 985 34.76 -94.00 85.90
CA ALA A 985 33.51 -94.40 85.24
C ALA A 985 33.57 -94.21 83.71
N TYR A 986 33.35 -95.32 83.01
CA TYR A 986 33.03 -95.52 81.58
C TYR A 986 34.17 -95.78 80.59
N THR A 987 34.00 -96.94 79.95
CA THR A 987 34.71 -97.50 78.80
C THR A 987 34.22 -96.83 77.51
N CYS A 988 35.05 -96.79 76.46
CA CYS A 988 34.85 -96.12 75.16
C CYS A 988 33.59 -96.49 74.34
N ALA A 989 32.38 -96.37 74.91
CA ALA A 989 31.13 -96.73 74.23
C ALA A 989 29.85 -96.05 74.80
N GLU A 990 29.93 -94.95 75.55
CA GLU A 990 28.74 -94.18 75.93
C GLU A 990 28.99 -92.67 75.80
N GLY A 991 28.15 -91.99 75.01
CA GLY A 991 28.21 -90.55 74.76
C GLY A 991 28.07 -89.66 76.00
N CYS A 992 28.66 -88.48 75.94
CA CYS A 992 28.69 -87.53 77.06
C CYS A 992 27.27 -87.05 77.40
N SER A 993 26.79 -87.32 78.61
CA SER A 993 25.52 -86.75 79.09
C SER A 993 25.75 -85.33 79.60
N THR A 994 24.81 -84.41 79.38
CA THR A 994 24.82 -82.99 79.83
C THR A 994 24.98 -82.77 81.34
N ALA A 995 25.04 -83.84 82.14
CA ALA A 995 25.28 -83.78 83.58
C ALA A 995 26.75 -83.47 83.97
N ALA A 996 27.69 -83.48 83.02
CA ALA A 996 29.12 -83.21 83.26
C ALA A 996 29.55 -81.75 83.00
N GLU A 997 28.63 -80.88 82.59
CA GLU A 997 28.92 -79.49 82.23
C GLU A 997 28.77 -78.56 83.43
N ASN A 998 29.79 -77.74 83.73
CA ASN A 998 29.72 -76.76 84.81
C ASN A 998 29.38 -75.35 84.26
N PRO A 999 28.42 -74.63 84.86
CA PRO A 999 28.10 -73.25 84.47
C PRO A 999 29.24 -72.28 84.85
N GLY A 1000 29.46 -71.27 84.02
CA GLY A 1000 30.43 -70.20 84.25
C GLY A 1000 30.09 -69.31 85.46
N GLY A 1001 31.04 -68.48 85.88
CA GLY A 1001 30.87 -67.56 87.01
C GLY A 1001 29.90 -66.42 86.69
N ALA A 1002 29.12 -65.97 87.68
CA ALA A 1002 28.16 -64.88 87.48
C ALA A 1002 28.86 -63.52 87.37
N GLY A 1003 28.33 -62.66 86.50
CA GLY A 1003 28.78 -61.28 86.31
C GLY A 1003 28.58 -60.41 87.56
N GLY A 1004 29.32 -59.32 87.66
CA GLY A 1004 29.18 -58.37 88.77
C GLY A 1004 27.84 -57.62 88.68
N VAL A 1005 27.04 -57.62 89.76
CA VAL A 1005 25.72 -56.97 89.76
C VAL A 1005 25.84 -55.48 90.09
N ASN A 1006 25.30 -54.61 89.23
CA ASN A 1006 25.30 -53.17 89.48
C ASN A 1006 24.08 -52.46 88.84
N VAL A 1007 23.51 -51.48 89.55
CA VAL A 1007 22.32 -50.73 89.11
C VAL A 1007 22.60 -49.23 89.21
N CYS A 1008 22.52 -48.52 88.08
CA CYS A 1008 22.70 -47.08 88.02
C CYS A 1008 21.36 -46.40 87.73
N ALA A 1009 20.90 -45.53 88.64
CA ALA A 1009 19.64 -44.78 88.52
C ALA A 1009 18.39 -45.65 88.19
N GLY A 1010 18.36 -46.89 88.69
CA GLY A 1010 17.26 -47.84 88.46
C GLY A 1010 17.38 -48.66 87.17
N ILE A 1011 18.44 -48.46 86.39
CA ILE A 1011 18.77 -49.25 85.20
C ILE A 1011 19.83 -50.29 85.58
N ASP A 1012 19.55 -51.55 85.27
CA ASP A 1012 20.49 -52.65 85.45
C ASP A 1012 21.61 -52.53 84.40
N VAL A 1013 22.85 -52.39 84.90
CA VAL A 1013 24.10 -52.29 84.13
C VAL A 1013 25.10 -53.35 84.61
N SER A 1014 24.59 -54.44 85.16
CA SER A 1014 25.41 -55.58 85.62
C SER A 1014 26.29 -56.10 84.49
N GLY A 1015 27.46 -56.63 84.82
CA GLY A 1015 28.31 -57.32 83.83
C GLY A 1015 27.73 -58.67 83.42
N GLY A 1016 28.08 -59.15 82.22
CA GLY A 1016 27.64 -60.45 81.71
C GLY A 1016 28.24 -61.64 82.47
N ASP A 1017 27.58 -62.79 82.38
CA ASP A 1017 28.03 -64.05 82.98
C ASP A 1017 29.15 -64.70 82.14
N GLY A 1018 30.01 -65.49 82.77
CA GLY A 1018 31.04 -66.27 82.09
C GLY A 1018 30.49 -67.48 81.34
N GLY A 1019 31.15 -67.90 80.25
CA GLY A 1019 30.80 -69.10 79.47
C GLY A 1019 30.94 -70.42 80.24
N ARG A 1020 30.22 -71.46 79.79
CA ARG A 1020 30.28 -72.82 80.38
C ARG A 1020 31.55 -73.56 79.92
N ALA A 1021 31.94 -74.61 80.63
CA ALA A 1021 32.97 -75.55 80.18
C ALA A 1021 32.30 -76.78 79.53
N ASP A 1022 32.64 -77.08 78.27
CA ASP A 1022 32.06 -78.16 77.47
C ASP A 1022 32.99 -79.38 77.42
N CYS A 1023 32.46 -80.59 77.62
CA CYS A 1023 33.21 -81.83 77.40
C CYS A 1023 33.35 -82.13 75.88
N PRO A 1024 34.53 -82.56 75.38
CA PRO A 1024 34.69 -82.91 73.97
C PRO A 1024 33.99 -84.23 73.60
N ASP A 1025 33.24 -84.23 72.51
CA ASP A 1025 32.58 -85.43 71.93
C ASP A 1025 33.45 -86.01 70.81
N PHE A 1026 34.00 -87.22 70.98
CA PHE A 1026 34.78 -87.89 69.93
C PHE A 1026 33.88 -88.82 69.12
N ASP A 1027 33.75 -88.56 67.81
CA ASP A 1027 32.97 -89.34 66.84
C ASP A 1027 33.21 -90.86 66.95
N GLU A 1028 32.16 -91.61 67.26
CA GLU A 1028 32.16 -93.04 67.60
C GLU A 1028 32.33 -93.99 66.40
N THR A 1029 32.67 -93.51 65.20
CA THR A 1029 32.66 -94.36 63.98
C THR A 1029 34.01 -94.92 63.50
N VAL A 1030 35.12 -94.72 64.24
CA VAL A 1030 36.43 -95.30 63.86
C VAL A 1030 37.10 -96.09 64.98
N ASN A 1031 36.85 -97.40 64.99
CA ASN A 1031 37.65 -98.39 65.72
C ASN A 1031 38.98 -98.62 64.98
N ALA A 1032 39.99 -97.79 65.22
CA ALA A 1032 41.34 -98.01 64.71
C ALA A 1032 42.44 -97.44 65.61
N CYS A 1033 42.87 -98.22 66.61
CA CYS A 1033 44.17 -98.06 67.29
C CYS A 1033 45.37 -98.37 66.36
N THR A 1034 45.40 -97.85 65.12
CA THR A 1034 46.48 -98.18 64.17
C THR A 1034 46.89 -97.10 63.16
N ALA A 1035 46.31 -95.89 63.15
CA ALA A 1035 46.86 -94.78 62.37
C ALA A 1035 46.39 -93.41 62.89
N CYS A 1036 47.34 -92.53 63.22
CA CYS A 1036 47.09 -91.14 63.59
C CYS A 1036 46.83 -90.29 62.34
N THR A 1037 45.61 -89.76 62.20
CA THR A 1037 45.33 -88.60 61.34
C THR A 1037 44.51 -87.59 62.14
N THR A 1038 44.90 -86.32 62.05
CA THR A 1038 44.27 -85.18 62.73
C THR A 1038 42.79 -85.06 62.35
N GLY A 1039 41.89 -85.27 63.32
CA GLY A 1039 40.49 -84.91 63.20
C GLY A 1039 40.32 -83.38 63.19
N PRO A 1040 39.24 -82.85 62.59
CA PRO A 1040 38.99 -81.42 62.55
C PRO A 1040 38.82 -80.83 63.96
N VAL A 1041 39.39 -79.65 64.16
CA VAL A 1041 39.26 -78.79 65.35
C VAL A 1041 37.78 -78.63 65.71
N GLN A 1042 37.38 -79.03 66.91
CA GLN A 1042 36.02 -78.77 67.41
C GLN A 1042 35.84 -77.30 67.76
N THR A 1043 34.71 -76.73 67.34
CA THR A 1043 34.32 -75.34 67.60
C THR A 1043 33.61 -75.26 68.95
N VAL A 1044 34.16 -74.47 69.88
CA VAL A 1044 33.54 -74.18 71.20
C VAL A 1044 32.29 -73.32 70.94
N THR A 1045 31.10 -73.79 71.29
CA THR A 1045 29.83 -73.07 70.99
C THR A 1045 29.18 -72.39 72.18
N SER A 1046 29.76 -72.44 73.39
CA SER A 1046 29.17 -71.89 74.61
C SER A 1046 29.85 -70.59 75.09
N SER A 1047 29.44 -69.46 74.50
CA SER A 1047 29.74 -68.14 75.06
C SER A 1047 28.83 -67.82 76.26
N GLY A 1048 29.36 -67.11 77.27
CA GLY A 1048 28.56 -66.63 78.40
C GLY A 1048 27.53 -65.59 77.97
N GLN A 1049 26.44 -65.44 78.74
CA GLN A 1049 25.39 -64.47 78.39
C GLN A 1049 25.91 -63.04 78.57
N THR A 1050 25.85 -62.25 77.49
CA THR A 1050 26.07 -60.80 77.55
C THR A 1050 24.99 -60.16 78.41
N ALA A 1051 25.36 -59.19 79.24
CA ALA A 1051 24.40 -58.55 80.11
C ALA A 1051 23.42 -57.64 79.35
N PRO A 1052 22.21 -57.41 79.91
CA PRO A 1052 21.29 -56.41 79.38
C PRO A 1052 21.92 -55.01 79.31
N ASN A 1053 21.50 -54.21 78.33
CA ASN A 1053 21.84 -52.78 78.21
C ASN A 1053 23.34 -52.44 78.06
N GLY A 1054 24.17 -53.38 77.60
CA GLY A 1054 25.58 -53.12 77.30
C GLY A 1054 26.52 -53.16 78.49
N GLY A 1055 26.08 -53.70 79.64
CA GLY A 1055 26.99 -54.17 80.68
C GLY A 1055 27.94 -55.23 80.10
N GLY A 1056 29.22 -55.21 80.50
CA GLY A 1056 30.33 -55.87 79.78
C GLY A 1056 30.06 -57.29 79.25
N ALA A 1057 30.66 -57.63 78.10
CA ALA A 1057 30.41 -58.89 77.39
C ALA A 1057 30.77 -60.14 78.22
N GLY A 1058 29.94 -61.19 78.10
CA GLY A 1058 30.19 -62.49 78.73
C GLY A 1058 31.47 -63.14 78.20
N GLY A 1059 32.20 -63.82 79.09
CA GLY A 1059 33.48 -64.48 78.74
C GLY A 1059 33.29 -65.71 77.86
N LEU A 1060 34.30 -66.05 77.04
CA LEU A 1060 34.35 -67.28 76.25
C LEU A 1060 34.55 -68.50 77.17
N GLY A 1061 33.91 -69.64 76.83
CA GLY A 1061 34.10 -70.93 77.53
C GLY A 1061 35.53 -71.48 77.37
N GLY A 1062 35.98 -72.28 78.34
CA GLY A 1062 37.30 -72.92 78.35
C GLY A 1062 37.29 -74.37 77.81
N CYS A 1063 38.43 -74.87 77.33
CA CYS A 1063 38.62 -76.22 76.78
C CYS A 1063 39.37 -77.14 77.77
N ASP A 1064 39.06 -78.45 77.83
CA ASP A 1064 39.79 -79.43 78.66
C ASP A 1064 40.29 -80.65 77.85
N ALA A 1065 41.57 -81.00 78.09
CA ALA A 1065 42.35 -82.21 77.74
C ALA A 1065 42.80 -82.55 76.28
N TYR A 1066 44.06 -83.01 76.19
CA TYR A 1066 44.74 -83.66 75.03
C TYR A 1066 45.21 -85.07 75.44
N ILE A 1067 45.11 -86.06 74.54
CA ILE A 1067 45.53 -87.45 74.81
C ILE A 1067 47.03 -87.60 74.45
N ASP A 1068 47.85 -88.06 75.39
CA ASP A 1068 49.29 -88.33 75.19
C ASP A 1068 49.54 -89.42 74.12
N GLU A 1069 50.28 -89.08 73.06
CA GLU A 1069 50.53 -89.91 71.88
C GLU A 1069 51.43 -91.14 72.11
N PHE A 1070 51.90 -91.42 73.33
CA PHE A 1070 52.86 -92.51 73.58
C PHE A 1070 52.44 -93.62 74.56
N CYS A 1071 51.14 -93.75 74.91
CA CYS A 1071 50.72 -94.77 75.90
C CYS A 1071 50.11 -96.05 75.30
N ASN A 1072 50.78 -97.19 75.52
CA ASN A 1072 50.30 -98.53 75.21
C ASN A 1072 49.63 -99.16 76.45
N GLY A 1073 48.29 -99.13 76.50
CA GLY A 1073 47.48 -100.05 77.32
C GLY A 1073 46.87 -99.52 78.63
N SER A 1074 47.03 -98.24 78.98
CA SER A 1074 46.20 -97.54 79.99
C SER A 1074 46.33 -96.03 79.80
N CYS A 1075 45.27 -95.36 79.35
CA CYS A 1075 45.27 -93.91 79.14
C CYS A 1075 44.86 -93.20 80.45
N SER A 1076 45.65 -92.23 80.90
CA SER A 1076 45.30 -91.32 81.99
C SER A 1076 45.39 -89.89 81.48
N CYS A 1077 44.29 -89.11 81.56
CA CYS A 1077 44.29 -87.69 81.19
C CYS A 1077 45.04 -86.87 82.26
N VAL A 1078 45.87 -85.90 81.83
CA VAL A 1078 46.56 -84.96 82.72
C VAL A 1078 46.35 -83.54 82.19
N VAL A 1079 45.93 -82.63 83.08
CA VAL A 1079 45.71 -81.21 82.76
C VAL A 1079 47.07 -80.50 82.58
N PRO A 1080 47.24 -79.60 81.59
CA PRO A 1080 48.49 -78.86 81.42
C PRO A 1080 48.69 -77.89 82.60
N THR A 1081 49.84 -77.95 83.27
CA THR A 1081 50.22 -76.93 84.25
C THR A 1081 50.99 -75.80 83.57
N THR A 1082 50.36 -74.64 83.44
CA THR A 1082 51.04 -73.33 83.50
C THR A 1082 50.16 -72.33 84.20
#